data_AF-A0A940SQR1-F1
#
_entry.id   AF-A0A940SQR1-F1
#
_cell.length_a   1.000
_cell.length_b   1.000
_cell.length_c   1.000
_cell.angle_alpha   90.00
_cell.angle_beta   90.00
_cell.angle_gamma   90.00
#
_symmetry.space_group_name_H-M   'P 1'
#
loop_
_entity.id
_entity.type
_entity.pdbx_description
1 polymer ?
#
loop_
_entity_poly.entity_id
_entity_poly.type
_entity_poly.pdbx_seq_one_letter_code
_entity_poly.pdbx_strand_id
1 'polypeptide(L)'
;MHTKRIPALLWSVVLALSAMPQGAVLAEEPQLHLASSATDAPRFLMTAADTAPTAEETELPERYDLRSAGLVSAVKNQNPYGTCWAFGATAALENALIAEDAHIDLSEWYLAQRKGHGVTSPFNHMEREDYINDGGTMQEVIAMLTNWVGPVKEADCPYGGAAPDFDKSLQAVRQEAAYHMTDFHYFDKGGVMEMSPSMREQLKQAIFDGHAISFSLGSNAFVDENIYNYEHDTYYMPPDFWDTFDYEHLNYEDYIGHAMCIIGWDDTIPADSFSQKPSQDGAWLVKNSWGLDFGDDGYFWLSYDDSFADELIYYDLEDAACHDMLYAHDEFGCNGAFSLSDKVTDTVAYGANIYTAEEDGFLTDVMVDCIVPDDDCQVTIYTGLQNAADPTSGTAMATAAGSKLHVGYQTLPLSEAVPVQQGERFSVVVQYTGEKGGHLPCELGFFFDTGSNANRSKALAQELGVQLGVMLRFDLLSKEFQAGQSFFSADGKTWNDTYKQGKIKTQYGDTARVGNFCVKALGVKRGKVLFSDYHEALPYGTEIALSTPEQADLYYAVNGGSYQKYTAPIPFTGEMTVSAYADTDKKTVTTRHYTQRRAELSSLLFHTDDESRYLELDSEIDCTSGVEDTYIVPISTGKITINGVECISGEHYPLQTEKEETLTITVEQEDCLSTTYQLHVTNARFRPITNGIMIGYDPAVSEDPLAFEFRDGNGRIKRIEDGTICPFTYERNDAGAYVFHFEDHDTTVGFEMSAYYADDDLADCGMWLTPEGRDAVYVMFKADRVLEEYPVFSKAETFSAIGALYEESTGTKPDKVQFNAAEGCAEVYVDGKAVKSYYFENDGTMWDPDAEESVIYGAVTGDTNADKTINASDAAVILIEAA
;
A
#
# COMPACT_ATOMS: atom_id res chain seq x y z
N MET A 1 21.93 -88.78 16.87
CA MET A 1 23.13 -88.36 17.63
C MET A 1 22.87 -86.94 18.13
N HIS A 2 23.08 -86.54 19.39
CA HIS A 2 23.14 -87.34 20.62
C HIS A 2 22.42 -86.61 21.78
N THR A 3 21.30 -87.19 22.21
CA THR A 3 20.74 -87.22 23.59
C THR A 3 21.39 -86.39 24.73
N LYS A 4 20.61 -85.42 25.25
CA LYS A 4 20.35 -85.07 26.67
C LYS A 4 21.36 -85.55 27.77
N ARG A 5 21.84 -84.63 28.64
CA ARG A 5 21.59 -84.59 30.12
C ARG A 5 22.49 -83.62 30.96
N ILE A 6 21.88 -82.54 31.46
CA ILE A 6 21.75 -82.09 32.89
C ILE A 6 22.32 -83.06 33.97
N PRO A 7 22.89 -82.64 35.15
CA PRO A 7 23.25 -81.29 35.69
C PRO A 7 24.62 -81.18 36.44
N ALA A 8 24.87 -80.00 37.06
CA ALA A 8 25.48 -79.77 38.41
C ALA A 8 27.02 -79.93 38.63
N LEU A 9 27.65 -79.32 39.67
CA LEU A 9 27.55 -78.01 40.38
C LEU A 9 28.67 -77.97 41.46
N LEU A 10 29.37 -76.83 41.68
CA LEU A 10 30.20 -76.37 42.85
C LEU A 10 31.39 -75.51 42.32
N TRP A 11 31.41 -74.16 42.46
CA TRP A 11 31.93 -73.36 43.61
C TRP A 11 33.45 -73.52 43.84
N SER A 12 34.30 -72.49 43.72
CA SER A 12 34.29 -71.15 44.36
C SER A 12 34.91 -70.09 43.41
N VAL A 13 34.48 -68.82 43.28
CA VAL A 13 34.37 -67.72 44.28
C VAL A 13 35.74 -67.32 44.85
N VAL A 14 36.22 -66.06 44.83
CA VAL A 14 35.63 -64.74 44.43
C VAL A 14 36.16 -64.28 43.03
N LEU A 15 36.35 -63.03 42.53
CA LEU A 15 36.23 -61.57 42.84
C LEU A 15 36.14 -60.86 41.44
N ALA A 16 35.59 -59.67 41.18
CA ALA A 16 34.95 -58.61 41.99
C ALA A 16 33.75 -57.97 41.24
N LEU A 17 32.77 -57.46 42.01
CA LEU A 17 31.80 -56.36 41.78
C LEU A 17 31.36 -55.97 40.33
N SER A 18 30.07 -55.82 40.00
CA SER A 18 28.83 -56.17 40.73
C SER A 18 27.55 -56.08 39.87
N ALA A 19 26.84 -57.21 39.77
CA ALA A 19 25.38 -57.36 39.91
C ALA A 19 24.37 -56.50 39.11
N MET A 20 23.80 -57.14 38.07
CA MET A 20 22.35 -57.16 37.75
C MET A 20 21.50 -57.60 38.98
N PRO A 21 20.16 -57.38 39.12
CA PRO A 21 19.16 -57.67 38.05
C PRO A 21 17.79 -56.94 38.03
N GLN A 22 17.04 -57.22 36.94
CA GLN A 22 15.58 -57.35 36.79
C GLN A 22 14.63 -56.45 37.59
N GLY A 23 13.99 -55.52 36.88
CA GLY A 23 12.64 -55.00 37.14
C GLY A 23 11.86 -54.97 35.82
N ALA A 24 10.53 -54.94 35.86
CA ALA A 24 9.71 -54.81 34.65
C ALA A 24 9.63 -53.35 34.19
N VAL A 25 9.74 -53.14 32.87
CA VAL A 25 9.46 -51.86 32.20
C VAL A 25 8.49 -52.14 31.05
N LEU A 26 7.74 -51.12 30.66
CA LEU A 26 6.78 -51.12 29.55
C LEU A 26 7.50 -51.38 28.21
N ALA A 27 6.74 -51.62 27.14
CA ALA A 27 7.30 -51.42 25.80
C ALA A 27 7.62 -49.94 25.64
N GLU A 28 8.89 -49.61 25.43
CA GLU A 28 9.32 -48.22 25.23
C GLU A 28 8.81 -47.72 23.87
N GLU A 29 8.36 -46.47 23.85
CA GLU A 29 8.06 -45.76 22.61
C GLU A 29 9.35 -45.64 21.76
N PRO A 30 9.27 -45.63 20.42
CA PRO A 30 10.44 -45.54 19.57
C PRO A 30 11.12 -44.16 19.72
N GLN A 31 12.10 -44.06 20.61
CA GLN A 31 12.93 -42.87 20.73
C GLN A 31 13.68 -42.61 19.42
N LEU A 32 13.66 -41.35 18.98
CA LEU A 32 14.19 -40.94 17.70
C LEU A 32 15.71 -41.17 17.64
N HIS A 33 16.14 -42.13 16.82
CA HIS A 33 17.55 -42.30 16.49
C HIS A 33 17.97 -41.26 15.45
N LEU A 34 18.33 -40.06 15.93
CA LEU A 34 19.15 -39.10 15.18
C LEU A 34 20.42 -39.81 14.66
N ALA A 35 20.83 -39.52 13.42
CA ALA A 35 21.92 -40.20 12.73
C ALA A 35 23.28 -39.93 13.40
N SER A 36 23.73 -40.84 14.27
CA SER A 36 24.86 -40.57 15.17
C SER A 36 26.23 -41.00 14.63
N SER A 37 26.85 -40.21 13.74
CA SER A 37 28.32 -40.21 13.58
C SER A 37 28.89 -38.97 12.88
N ALA A 38 29.38 -38.02 13.69
CA ALA A 38 30.40 -36.99 13.41
C ALA A 38 30.58 -36.45 11.97
N THR A 39 30.48 -35.11 11.87
CA THR A 39 30.30 -34.28 10.66
C THR A 39 28.91 -34.35 10.06
N ASP A 40 28.53 -33.24 9.41
CA ASP A 40 27.25 -33.01 8.74
C ASP A 40 26.01 -32.98 9.67
N ALA A 41 25.58 -31.76 9.98
CA ALA A 41 24.28 -31.44 10.58
C ALA A 41 23.22 -31.29 9.46
N PRO A 42 21.92 -31.13 9.79
CA PRO A 42 20.88 -30.84 8.80
C PRO A 42 21.18 -29.56 7.99
N ARG A 43 20.42 -29.34 6.89
CA ARG A 43 20.52 -28.14 6.06
C ARG A 43 19.15 -27.56 5.69
N PHE A 44 18.79 -26.44 6.32
CA PHE A 44 17.94 -25.41 5.71
C PHE A 44 18.48 -25.08 4.32
N LEU A 45 17.60 -25.10 3.32
CA LEU A 45 17.90 -24.74 1.94
C LEU A 45 17.23 -23.40 1.62
N MET A 46 17.85 -22.31 2.08
CA MET A 46 17.72 -20.98 1.45
C MET A 46 18.96 -20.67 0.60
N THR A 47 19.75 -21.70 0.24
CA THR A 47 20.69 -21.58 -0.88
C THR A 47 19.88 -21.48 -2.16
N ALA A 48 19.90 -20.32 -2.81
CA ALA A 48 19.30 -20.11 -4.11
C ALA A 48 19.59 -21.28 -5.06
N ALA A 49 18.51 -21.89 -5.57
CA ALA A 49 18.58 -22.45 -6.91
C ALA A 49 18.66 -21.27 -7.88
N ASP A 50 19.26 -21.44 -9.06
CA ASP A 50 18.67 -20.75 -10.19
C ASP A 50 17.23 -21.26 -10.30
N THR A 51 16.26 -20.38 -10.09
CA THR A 51 14.82 -20.64 -9.92
C THR A 51 14.14 -21.00 -11.25
N ALA A 52 14.83 -21.73 -12.12
CA ALA A 52 14.58 -21.73 -13.55
C ALA A 52 13.73 -22.93 -14.04
N PRO A 53 12.39 -22.79 -14.14
CA PRO A 53 11.69 -23.49 -15.20
C PRO A 53 12.24 -22.98 -16.54
N THR A 54 12.30 -23.86 -17.54
CA THR A 54 12.61 -23.43 -18.91
C THR A 54 11.40 -22.71 -19.49
N ALA A 55 11.39 -21.38 -19.41
CA ALA A 55 10.59 -20.56 -20.32
C ALA A 55 10.94 -20.89 -21.78
N GLU A 56 9.98 -20.73 -22.70
CA GLU A 56 10.34 -20.60 -24.11
C GLU A 56 10.96 -19.21 -24.31
N GLU A 57 12.00 -19.08 -25.14
CA GLU A 57 12.72 -17.82 -25.33
C GLU A 57 11.85 -16.79 -26.09
N THR A 58 11.01 -16.05 -25.37
CA THR A 58 10.43 -14.78 -25.83
C THR A 58 11.56 -13.75 -25.94
N GLU A 59 11.70 -13.08 -27.09
CA GLU A 59 12.65 -11.99 -27.27
C GLU A 59 12.07 -10.73 -26.59
N LEU A 60 12.35 -10.57 -25.29
CA LEU A 60 11.90 -9.43 -24.48
C LEU A 60 12.45 -8.10 -25.01
N PRO A 61 11.72 -6.98 -24.84
CA PRO A 61 12.17 -5.67 -25.31
C PRO A 61 13.32 -5.11 -24.46
N GLU A 62 14.14 -4.25 -25.07
CA GLU A 62 15.25 -3.53 -24.42
C GLU A 62 14.75 -2.56 -23.32
N ARG A 63 13.47 -2.18 -23.33
CA ARG A 63 12.79 -1.40 -22.28
C ARG A 63 11.31 -1.75 -22.20
N TYR A 64 10.70 -1.55 -21.04
CA TYR A 64 9.26 -1.70 -20.82
C TYR A 64 8.81 -0.89 -19.59
N ASP A 65 7.58 -0.37 -19.60
CA ASP A 65 7.00 0.45 -18.53
C ASP A 65 5.51 0.14 -18.39
N LEU A 66 5.06 -0.32 -17.21
CA LEU A 66 3.65 -0.62 -16.95
C LEU A 66 2.76 0.64 -17.01
N ARG A 67 3.31 1.86 -16.84
CA ARG A 67 2.58 3.12 -17.11
C ARG A 67 2.14 3.18 -18.58
N SER A 68 2.95 2.66 -19.51
CA SER A 68 2.62 2.55 -20.94
C SER A 68 1.58 1.47 -21.27
N ALA A 69 1.39 0.49 -20.39
CA ALA A 69 0.29 -0.47 -20.46
C ALA A 69 -0.99 0.01 -19.73
N GLY A 70 -0.91 1.10 -18.98
CA GLY A 70 -1.98 1.60 -18.11
C GLY A 70 -2.11 0.86 -16.77
N LEU A 71 -1.14 0.01 -16.43
CA LEU A 71 -1.21 -0.97 -15.33
C LEU A 71 -0.60 -0.47 -14.01
N VAL A 72 -0.64 0.85 -13.77
CA VAL A 72 -0.04 1.49 -12.59
C VAL A 72 -1.00 2.54 -12.03
N SER A 73 -1.32 2.42 -10.73
CA SER A 73 -2.10 3.41 -9.97
C SER A 73 -1.28 4.66 -9.65
N ALA A 74 -1.95 5.74 -9.23
CA ALA A 74 -1.30 6.99 -8.80
C ALA A 74 -0.23 6.79 -7.71
N VAL A 75 0.81 7.64 -7.71
CA VAL A 75 1.77 7.73 -6.60
C VAL A 75 1.08 8.31 -5.36
N LYS A 76 1.28 7.65 -4.21
CA LYS A 76 0.76 8.06 -2.90
C LYS A 76 1.90 8.55 -2.00
N ASN A 77 1.56 9.06 -0.81
CA ASN A 77 2.54 9.55 0.17
C ASN A 77 2.34 8.93 1.57
N GLN A 78 3.35 8.22 2.08
CA GLN A 78 3.36 7.60 3.41
C GLN A 78 3.64 8.59 4.57
N ASN A 79 4.07 9.82 4.27
CA ASN A 79 4.48 10.79 5.28
C ASN A 79 3.33 11.06 6.28
N PRO A 80 3.51 10.92 7.61
CA PRO A 80 4.77 10.79 8.35
C PRO A 80 5.11 9.39 8.88
N TYR A 81 4.46 8.32 8.43
CA TYR A 81 4.53 7.01 9.09
C TYR A 81 5.51 6.02 8.46
N GLY A 82 6.06 5.12 9.28
CA GLY A 82 6.97 4.02 8.89
C GLY A 82 6.28 2.85 8.17
N THR A 83 5.45 3.13 7.17
CA THR A 83 4.51 2.17 6.55
C THR A 83 4.85 1.79 5.11
N CYS A 84 6.06 2.09 4.62
CA CYS A 84 6.51 1.79 3.25
C CYS A 84 6.20 0.37 2.77
N TRP A 85 6.34 -0.63 3.65
CA TRP A 85 6.01 -2.04 3.40
C TRP A 85 4.55 -2.27 2.99
N ALA A 86 3.62 -1.47 3.51
CA ALA A 86 2.22 -1.51 3.10
C ALA A 86 1.99 -0.82 1.75
N PHE A 87 2.71 0.27 1.44
CA PHE A 87 2.65 0.95 0.13
C PHE A 87 3.29 0.12 -1.00
N GLY A 88 4.45 -0.49 -0.76
CA GLY A 88 5.11 -1.36 -1.73
C GLY A 88 4.25 -2.57 -2.11
N ALA A 89 3.53 -3.15 -1.12
CA ALA A 89 2.58 -4.22 -1.37
C ALA A 89 1.31 -3.73 -2.09
N THR A 90 0.61 -2.71 -1.58
CA THR A 90 -0.63 -2.21 -2.19
C THR A 90 -0.44 -1.73 -3.62
N ALA A 91 0.68 -1.10 -3.98
CA ALA A 91 0.99 -0.76 -5.36
C ALA A 91 1.01 -1.98 -6.30
N ALA A 92 1.43 -3.15 -5.82
CA ALA A 92 1.37 -4.42 -6.56
C ALA A 92 -0.04 -5.05 -6.53
N LEU A 93 -0.77 -4.97 -5.40
CA LEU A 93 -2.16 -5.42 -5.31
C LEU A 93 -3.11 -4.61 -6.22
N GLU A 94 -2.86 -3.30 -6.37
CA GLU A 94 -3.59 -2.39 -7.26
C GLU A 94 -3.28 -2.69 -8.73
N ASN A 95 -2.00 -2.92 -9.07
CA ASN A 95 -1.60 -3.37 -10.41
C ASN A 95 -2.34 -4.64 -10.86
N ALA A 96 -2.56 -5.60 -9.97
CA ALA A 96 -3.31 -6.83 -10.27
C ALA A 96 -4.82 -6.60 -10.56
N LEU A 97 -5.38 -5.43 -10.20
CA LEU A 97 -6.81 -5.12 -10.26
C LEU A 97 -7.17 -3.96 -11.22
N ILE A 98 -6.21 -3.10 -11.58
CA ILE A 98 -6.43 -1.85 -12.33
C ILE A 98 -6.96 -2.05 -13.77
N ALA A 99 -6.80 -3.24 -14.34
CA ALA A 99 -7.40 -3.61 -15.62
C ALA A 99 -8.94 -3.83 -15.54
N GLU A 100 -9.48 -3.88 -14.34
CA GLU A 100 -10.88 -4.23 -14.04
C GLU A 100 -11.61 -3.15 -13.24
N ASP A 101 -10.89 -2.47 -12.35
CA ASP A 101 -11.31 -1.27 -11.62
C ASP A 101 -10.23 -0.19 -11.81
N ALA A 102 -10.41 0.68 -12.81
CA ALA A 102 -9.42 1.70 -13.18
C ALA A 102 -9.13 2.71 -12.04
N HIS A 103 -10.06 2.83 -11.09
CA HIS A 103 -9.96 3.71 -9.92
C HIS A 103 -9.69 2.90 -8.64
N ILE A 104 -8.96 1.78 -8.76
CA ILE A 104 -8.59 0.95 -7.62
C ILE A 104 -7.65 1.70 -6.67
N ASP A 105 -8.06 1.78 -5.41
CA ASP A 105 -7.32 2.44 -4.34
C ASP A 105 -7.50 1.62 -3.04
N LEU A 106 -6.41 1.03 -2.57
CA LEU A 106 -6.37 0.10 -1.43
C LEU A 106 -5.70 0.73 -0.21
N SER A 107 -6.28 0.50 0.98
CA SER A 107 -5.82 1.09 2.23
C SER A 107 -4.53 0.44 2.75
N GLU A 108 -3.42 1.19 2.70
CA GLU A 108 -2.19 0.84 3.42
C GLU A 108 -2.38 0.95 4.94
N TRP A 109 -3.22 1.90 5.36
CA TRP A 109 -3.51 2.19 6.76
C TRP A 109 -4.14 0.98 7.46
N TYR A 110 -5.06 0.29 6.78
CA TYR A 110 -5.67 -0.92 7.30
C TYR A 110 -4.64 -2.01 7.61
N LEU A 111 -3.71 -2.28 6.68
CA LEU A 111 -2.63 -3.26 6.87
C LEU A 111 -1.70 -2.84 8.01
N ALA A 112 -1.28 -1.56 8.02
CA ALA A 112 -0.38 -1.01 9.03
C ALA A 112 -0.99 -1.04 10.45
N GLN A 113 -2.28 -0.74 10.58
CA GLN A 113 -3.02 -0.79 11.84
C GLN A 113 -3.26 -2.25 12.31
N ARG A 114 -3.61 -3.17 11.39
CA ARG A 114 -3.85 -4.59 11.73
C ARG A 114 -2.57 -5.29 12.22
N LYS A 115 -1.38 -4.90 11.77
CA LYS A 115 -0.09 -5.36 12.31
C LYS A 115 0.04 -5.14 13.83
N GLY A 116 -0.37 -3.98 14.34
CA GLY A 116 -0.27 -3.67 15.78
C GLY A 116 -1.18 -4.53 16.67
N HIS A 117 -2.29 -5.03 16.11
CA HIS A 117 -3.45 -5.48 16.87
C HIS A 117 -3.81 -6.97 16.70
N GLY A 118 -2.83 -7.81 16.34
CA GLY A 118 -2.77 -9.19 16.85
C GLY A 118 -3.83 -10.21 16.39
N VAL A 119 -4.64 -9.91 15.38
CA VAL A 119 -5.62 -10.86 14.81
C VAL A 119 -4.95 -11.90 13.88
N THR A 120 -3.85 -11.53 13.23
CA THR A 120 -2.97 -12.40 12.40
C THR A 120 -1.50 -11.98 12.48
N SER A 121 -1.14 -10.99 13.30
CA SER A 121 0.20 -10.41 13.32
C SER A 121 1.23 -11.32 14.02
N PRO A 122 2.30 -11.76 13.33
CA PRO A 122 3.40 -12.53 13.95
C PRO A 122 4.19 -11.75 15.01
N PHE A 123 4.02 -10.43 15.09
CA PHE A 123 4.73 -9.55 16.02
C PHE A 123 3.73 -8.66 16.77
N ASN A 124 3.20 -9.22 17.86
CA ASN A 124 2.20 -8.55 18.70
C ASN A 124 2.85 -7.40 19.50
N HIS A 125 2.73 -6.16 18.98
CA HIS A 125 3.49 -4.97 19.40
C HIS A 125 2.76 -4.02 20.39
N MET A 126 1.58 -4.41 20.92
CA MET A 126 0.65 -3.58 21.74
C MET A 126 1.23 -2.82 22.98
N GLU A 127 2.51 -2.97 23.32
CA GLU A 127 3.14 -2.31 24.49
C GLU A 127 3.86 -0.98 24.15
N ARG A 128 3.78 -0.49 22.91
CA ARG A 128 4.33 0.82 22.49
C ARG A 128 3.26 1.72 21.87
N GLU A 129 3.30 3.01 22.22
CA GLU A 129 2.36 4.04 21.73
C GLU A 129 2.61 4.44 20.26
N ASP A 130 3.78 4.08 19.70
CA ASP A 130 4.27 4.51 18.39
C ASP A 130 4.55 3.32 17.44
N TYR A 131 3.80 2.22 17.57
CA TYR A 131 4.04 0.98 16.80
C TYR A 131 3.86 1.14 15.29
N ILE A 132 3.17 2.19 14.83
CA ILE A 132 2.96 2.49 13.41
C ILE A 132 4.27 2.87 12.70
N ASN A 133 5.29 3.25 13.48
CA ASN A 133 6.63 3.63 13.03
C ASN A 133 7.69 2.53 13.24
N ASP A 134 7.29 1.32 13.68
CA ASP A 134 8.20 0.16 13.84
C ASP A 134 8.65 -0.48 12.51
N GLY A 135 8.26 0.08 11.36
CA GLY A 135 8.49 -0.53 10.04
C GLY A 135 7.64 -1.78 9.80
N GLY A 136 8.04 -2.59 8.83
CA GLY A 136 7.40 -3.89 8.52
C GLY A 136 7.98 -4.56 7.28
N THR A 137 7.41 -5.71 6.91
CA THR A 137 7.94 -6.57 5.84
C THR A 137 6.82 -7.21 5.01
N MET A 138 7.10 -7.58 3.76
CA MET A 138 6.12 -8.24 2.87
C MET A 138 5.63 -9.58 3.43
N GLN A 139 6.45 -10.29 4.20
CA GLN A 139 6.01 -11.51 4.89
C GLN A 139 4.90 -11.26 5.92
N GLU A 140 4.81 -10.06 6.51
CA GLU A 140 3.69 -9.67 7.38
C GLU A 140 2.42 -9.41 6.57
N VAL A 141 2.54 -8.77 5.39
CA VAL A 141 1.43 -8.59 4.45
C VAL A 141 0.88 -9.93 4.00
N ILE A 142 1.75 -10.84 3.54
CA ILE A 142 1.40 -12.22 3.16
C ILE A 142 0.65 -12.95 4.29
N ALA A 143 1.10 -12.83 5.55
CA ALA A 143 0.44 -13.48 6.68
C ALA A 143 -0.99 -12.95 6.92
N MET A 144 -1.22 -11.65 6.66
CA MET A 144 -2.55 -11.04 6.71
C MET A 144 -3.41 -11.46 5.50
N LEU A 145 -2.91 -11.31 4.27
CA LEU A 145 -3.66 -11.57 3.03
C LEU A 145 -4.03 -13.05 2.84
N THR A 146 -3.10 -13.98 3.11
CA THR A 146 -3.38 -15.44 3.06
C THR A 146 -4.40 -15.87 4.12
N ASN A 147 -4.72 -15.02 5.09
CA ASN A 147 -5.76 -15.21 6.10
C ASN A 147 -6.98 -14.29 5.90
N TRP A 148 -7.11 -13.67 4.72
CA TRP A 148 -8.16 -12.70 4.33
C TRP A 148 -8.31 -11.49 5.28
N VAL A 149 -7.21 -11.05 5.90
CA VAL A 149 -7.18 -9.79 6.67
C VAL A 149 -6.80 -8.66 5.71
N GLY A 150 -7.78 -8.23 4.92
CA GLY A 150 -7.61 -7.26 3.84
C GLY A 150 -7.22 -7.90 2.49
N PRO A 151 -6.97 -7.08 1.45
CA PRO A 151 -7.00 -5.61 1.50
C PRO A 151 -8.42 -5.05 1.61
N VAL A 152 -8.54 -3.78 1.99
CA VAL A 152 -9.80 -3.02 1.99
C VAL A 152 -9.61 -1.77 1.12
N LYS A 153 -10.69 -1.16 0.63
CA LYS A 153 -10.56 0.09 -0.15
C LYS A 153 -10.16 1.25 0.75
N GLU A 154 -9.36 2.18 0.22
CA GLU A 154 -8.89 3.37 0.96
C GLU A 154 -10.06 4.19 1.53
N ALA A 155 -11.14 4.35 0.76
CA ALA A 155 -12.37 5.01 1.20
C ALA A 155 -13.05 4.37 2.45
N ASP A 156 -12.80 3.10 2.76
CA ASP A 156 -13.32 2.42 3.95
C ASP A 156 -12.40 2.56 5.18
N CYS A 157 -11.11 2.84 4.99
CA CYS A 157 -10.14 3.02 6.09
C CYS A 157 -9.03 4.04 5.72
N PRO A 158 -9.34 5.34 5.59
CA PRO A 158 -8.41 6.31 5.00
C PRO A 158 -7.09 6.50 5.75
N TYR A 159 -6.04 6.86 5.02
CA TYR A 159 -4.67 7.02 5.50
C TYR A 159 -4.53 8.15 6.53
N GLY A 160 -3.83 7.86 7.62
CA GLY A 160 -3.80 8.71 8.82
C GLY A 160 -5.15 8.85 9.55
N GLY A 161 -6.19 8.15 9.09
CA GLY A 161 -7.55 8.23 9.60
C GLY A 161 -7.79 7.44 10.90
N ALA A 162 -9.06 7.25 11.25
CA ALA A 162 -9.42 6.47 12.43
C ALA A 162 -8.99 5.01 12.29
N ALA A 163 -8.38 4.44 13.33
CA ALA A 163 -7.98 3.05 13.36
C ALA A 163 -9.20 2.10 13.23
N PRO A 164 -9.07 0.94 12.55
CA PRO A 164 -10.15 -0.03 12.39
C PRO A 164 -10.53 -0.69 13.72
N ASP A 165 -11.73 -1.28 13.77
CA ASP A 165 -12.24 -1.95 14.97
C ASP A 165 -11.45 -3.23 15.28
N PHE A 166 -10.76 -3.22 16.42
CA PHE A 166 -9.90 -4.30 16.92
C PHE A 166 -10.62 -5.29 17.87
N ASP A 167 -11.84 -4.99 18.35
CA ASP A 167 -12.62 -5.90 19.22
C ASP A 167 -13.35 -6.99 18.41
N LYS A 168 -13.27 -6.92 17.07
CA LYS A 168 -13.86 -7.90 16.15
C LYS A 168 -13.13 -9.24 16.17
N SER A 169 -13.90 -10.33 16.18
CA SER A 169 -13.41 -11.68 15.92
C SER A 169 -12.82 -11.82 14.51
N LEU A 170 -11.78 -12.64 14.34
CA LEU A 170 -11.12 -12.95 13.06
C LEU A 170 -12.10 -13.17 11.89
N GLN A 171 -13.18 -13.93 12.07
CA GLN A 171 -14.17 -14.17 11.00
C GLN A 171 -14.96 -12.92 10.57
N ALA A 172 -15.10 -11.91 11.43
CA ALA A 172 -15.69 -10.62 11.08
C ALA A 172 -14.66 -9.70 10.43
N VAL A 173 -13.39 -9.77 10.84
CA VAL A 173 -12.26 -9.10 10.17
C VAL A 173 -12.07 -9.62 8.74
N ARG A 174 -12.26 -10.93 8.52
CA ARG A 174 -12.29 -11.55 7.19
C ARG A 174 -13.45 -11.08 6.30
N GLN A 175 -14.49 -10.48 6.86
CA GLN A 175 -15.64 -9.94 6.13
C GLN A 175 -15.47 -8.44 5.82
N GLU A 176 -14.32 -7.85 6.15
CA GLU A 176 -13.94 -6.48 5.75
C GLU A 176 -13.13 -6.46 4.45
N ALA A 177 -12.53 -7.58 4.05
CA ALA A 177 -11.73 -7.68 2.84
C ALA A 177 -12.59 -7.43 1.59
N ALA A 178 -12.13 -6.53 0.72
CA ALA A 178 -12.76 -6.28 -0.58
C ALA A 178 -12.38 -7.37 -1.61
N TYR A 179 -11.17 -7.89 -1.47
CA TYR A 179 -10.58 -8.92 -2.32
C TYR A 179 -9.93 -10.00 -1.47
N HIS A 180 -9.86 -11.22 -1.98
CA HIS A 180 -9.06 -12.30 -1.40
C HIS A 180 -7.84 -12.54 -2.27
N MET A 181 -6.66 -12.65 -1.66
CA MET A 181 -5.46 -13.10 -2.36
C MET A 181 -5.54 -14.61 -2.58
N THR A 182 -5.38 -15.06 -3.82
CA THR A 182 -5.43 -16.49 -4.21
C THR A 182 -4.03 -17.08 -4.34
N ASP A 183 -3.08 -16.29 -4.83
CA ASP A 183 -1.71 -16.71 -5.14
C ASP A 183 -0.73 -15.54 -4.90
N PHE A 184 0.54 -15.85 -4.69
CA PHE A 184 1.63 -14.87 -4.82
C PHE A 184 2.92 -15.55 -5.25
N HIS A 185 3.67 -14.86 -6.10
CA HIS A 185 4.91 -15.33 -6.70
C HIS A 185 6.09 -14.60 -6.05
N TYR A 186 6.91 -15.33 -5.29
CA TYR A 186 8.07 -14.79 -4.56
C TYR A 186 9.37 -15.31 -5.20
N PHE A 187 10.12 -14.45 -5.88
CA PHE A 187 11.34 -14.83 -6.61
C PHE A 187 12.51 -15.20 -5.70
N ASP A 188 12.58 -14.62 -4.50
CA ASP A 188 13.69 -14.84 -3.56
C ASP A 188 13.28 -14.89 -2.09
N LYS A 189 12.81 -16.06 -1.65
CA LYS A 189 12.52 -16.34 -0.24
C LYS A 189 13.80 -16.61 0.60
N GLY A 190 14.97 -16.12 0.18
CA GLY A 190 16.28 -16.47 0.76
C GLY A 190 17.32 -15.35 0.93
N GLY A 191 17.08 -14.12 0.47
CA GLY A 191 17.93 -12.95 0.70
C GLY A 191 19.20 -12.92 -0.15
N VAL A 192 19.04 -12.57 -1.43
CA VAL A 192 20.10 -12.52 -2.45
C VAL A 192 20.79 -11.15 -2.46
N MET A 193 22.06 -11.15 -2.05
CA MET A 193 22.95 -9.97 -2.04
C MET A 193 23.39 -9.48 -3.44
N GLU A 194 23.11 -10.23 -4.51
CA GLU A 194 23.46 -9.87 -5.91
C GLU A 194 22.47 -10.56 -6.87
N MET A 195 21.54 -9.81 -7.47
CA MET A 195 20.48 -10.37 -8.34
C MET A 195 21.05 -11.14 -9.53
N SER A 196 20.73 -12.44 -9.62
CA SER A 196 21.22 -13.33 -10.70
C SER A 196 20.66 -12.93 -12.08
N PRO A 197 21.42 -13.11 -13.18
CA PRO A 197 20.90 -12.88 -14.54
C PRO A 197 19.66 -13.73 -14.88
N SER A 198 19.54 -14.92 -14.30
CA SER A 198 18.35 -15.78 -14.45
C SER A 198 17.13 -15.19 -13.76
N MET A 199 17.33 -14.60 -12.57
CA MET A 199 16.29 -13.91 -11.81
C MET A 199 15.86 -12.60 -12.48
N ARG A 200 16.82 -11.85 -13.05
CA ARG A 200 16.56 -10.61 -13.79
C ARG A 200 15.63 -10.83 -14.98
N GLU A 201 15.88 -11.85 -15.80
CA GLU A 201 15.02 -12.15 -16.96
C GLU A 201 13.66 -12.73 -16.54
N GLN A 202 13.57 -13.45 -15.42
CA GLN A 202 12.28 -13.86 -14.82
C GLN A 202 11.45 -12.65 -14.34
N LEU A 203 12.09 -11.68 -13.69
CA LEU A 203 11.44 -10.43 -13.26
C LEU A 203 10.98 -9.60 -14.47
N LYS A 204 11.82 -9.44 -15.50
CA LYS A 204 11.41 -8.80 -16.76
C LYS A 204 10.22 -9.50 -17.41
N GLN A 205 10.21 -10.83 -17.48
CA GLN A 205 9.09 -11.59 -18.05
C GLN A 205 7.79 -11.36 -17.25
N ALA A 206 7.84 -11.41 -15.91
CA ALA A 206 6.67 -11.12 -15.08
C ALA A 206 6.15 -9.67 -15.26
N ILE A 207 7.04 -8.69 -15.31
CA ILE A 207 6.68 -7.29 -15.58
C ILE A 207 6.11 -7.14 -17.00
N PHE A 208 6.64 -7.85 -18.00
CA PHE A 208 6.11 -7.87 -19.36
C PHE A 208 4.71 -8.48 -19.46
N ASP A 209 4.46 -9.55 -18.71
CA ASP A 209 3.16 -10.21 -18.61
C ASP A 209 2.12 -9.38 -17.83
N GLY A 210 2.56 -8.33 -17.12
CA GLY A 210 1.72 -7.29 -16.53
C GLY A 210 1.96 -7.01 -15.04
N HIS A 211 2.77 -7.81 -14.36
CA HIS A 211 2.88 -7.84 -12.90
C HIS A 211 3.91 -6.84 -12.35
N ALA A 212 3.48 -5.94 -11.47
CA ALA A 212 4.36 -5.05 -10.72
C ALA A 212 4.94 -5.78 -9.48
N ILE A 213 6.25 -5.62 -9.23
CA ILE A 213 6.96 -6.41 -8.22
C ILE A 213 7.19 -5.58 -6.96
N SER A 214 6.45 -5.86 -5.89
CA SER A 214 6.77 -5.32 -4.55
C SER A 214 8.14 -5.82 -4.07
N PHE A 215 8.93 -4.97 -3.42
CA PHE A 215 10.27 -5.33 -2.93
C PHE A 215 10.73 -4.39 -1.80
N SER A 216 11.80 -4.81 -1.10
CA SER A 216 12.43 -4.10 0.02
C SER A 216 13.93 -3.85 -0.27
N LEU A 217 14.42 -2.64 0.03
CA LEU A 217 15.84 -2.24 0.03
C LEU A 217 16.43 -2.21 1.44
N GLY A 218 17.66 -2.71 1.58
CA GLY A 218 18.37 -2.85 2.86
C GLY A 218 18.85 -1.57 3.56
N SER A 219 18.67 -0.38 2.98
CA SER A 219 19.03 0.91 3.61
C SER A 219 18.31 2.09 2.95
N ASN A 220 17.81 3.04 3.75
CA ASN A 220 17.25 4.31 3.28
C ASN A 220 18.35 5.35 2.99
N ALA A 221 19.31 4.98 2.12
CA ALA A 221 20.48 5.80 1.79
C ALA A 221 20.19 6.90 0.74
N PHE A 222 18.93 7.21 0.46
CA PHE A 222 18.52 8.21 -0.54
C PHE A 222 19.02 9.62 -0.22
N VAL A 223 19.28 9.92 1.05
CA VAL A 223 19.89 11.19 1.51
C VAL A 223 21.41 11.28 1.28
N ASP A 224 22.06 10.21 0.80
CA ASP A 224 23.48 10.23 0.43
C ASP A 224 23.63 10.48 -1.08
N GLU A 225 24.14 11.67 -1.44
CA GLU A 225 24.49 12.06 -2.82
C GLU A 225 25.45 11.07 -3.52
N ASN A 226 26.15 10.22 -2.77
CA ASN A 226 27.01 9.17 -3.33
C ASN A 226 26.21 7.95 -3.84
N ILE A 227 24.95 7.77 -3.39
CA ILE A 227 24.09 6.60 -3.65
C ILE A 227 22.90 6.96 -4.54
N TYR A 228 22.26 8.10 -4.31
CA TYR A 228 21.19 8.64 -5.14
C TYR A 228 21.66 9.89 -5.91
N ASN A 229 21.49 9.89 -7.23
CA ASN A 229 21.82 11.03 -8.07
C ASN A 229 20.58 11.85 -8.43
N TYR A 230 20.42 12.99 -7.76
CA TYR A 230 19.34 13.97 -7.98
C TYR A 230 19.38 14.70 -9.34
N GLU A 231 20.41 14.51 -10.19
CA GLU A 231 20.40 15.04 -11.57
C GLU A 231 19.73 14.08 -12.57
N HIS A 232 19.63 12.79 -12.23
CA HIS A 232 19.21 11.72 -13.15
C HIS A 232 18.22 10.71 -12.53
N ASP A 233 17.81 10.96 -11.29
CA ASP A 233 16.91 10.13 -10.47
C ASP A 233 17.29 8.65 -10.46
N THR A 234 18.59 8.40 -10.24
CA THR A 234 19.20 7.06 -10.27
C THR A 234 19.76 6.65 -8.91
N TYR A 235 19.43 5.44 -8.46
CA TYR A 235 19.90 4.82 -7.21
C TYR A 235 20.84 3.65 -7.50
N TYR A 236 21.99 3.61 -6.82
CA TYR A 236 22.84 2.41 -6.78
C TYR A 236 23.66 2.34 -5.48
N MET A 237 23.39 1.32 -4.68
CA MET A 237 24.17 0.97 -3.49
C MET A 237 25.12 -0.20 -3.79
N PRO A 238 26.45 0.04 -3.90
CA PRO A 238 27.41 -1.01 -4.24
C PRO A 238 27.67 -1.96 -3.05
N PRO A 239 28.15 -3.20 -3.31
CA PRO A 239 28.34 -4.21 -2.26
C PRO A 239 29.30 -3.79 -1.14
N ASP A 240 30.31 -2.95 -1.45
CA ASP A 240 31.34 -2.50 -0.53
C ASP A 240 30.98 -1.24 0.27
N PHE A 241 29.80 -0.64 0.03
CA PHE A 241 29.26 0.42 0.90
C PHE A 241 29.15 -0.06 2.36
N TRP A 242 28.82 -1.34 2.55
CA TRP A 242 28.70 -2.00 3.86
C TRP A 242 30.05 -2.12 4.61
N ASP A 243 31.19 -2.09 3.92
CA ASP A 243 32.53 -2.06 4.55
C ASP A 243 32.90 -0.66 5.11
N THR A 244 32.10 0.38 4.82
CA THR A 244 32.33 1.76 5.31
C THR A 244 31.63 2.07 6.64
N PHE A 245 30.62 1.27 7.02
CA PHE A 245 29.83 1.47 8.24
C PHE A 245 30.57 1.10 9.54
N ASP A 246 30.50 1.96 10.55
CA ASP A 246 31.10 1.69 11.87
C ASP A 246 30.12 0.95 12.79
N TYR A 247 30.12 -0.38 12.69
CA TYR A 247 29.29 -1.29 13.50
C TYR A 247 29.48 -1.21 15.02
N GLU A 248 30.52 -0.54 15.52
CA GLU A 248 30.66 -0.30 16.98
C GLU A 248 29.94 0.98 17.45
N HIS A 249 29.49 1.84 16.52
CA HIS A 249 28.89 3.15 16.81
C HIS A 249 27.51 3.42 16.17
N LEU A 250 27.00 2.54 15.31
CA LEU A 250 25.65 2.68 14.74
C LEU A 250 24.54 2.70 15.80
N ASN A 251 23.63 3.67 15.69
CA ASN A 251 22.33 3.63 16.37
C ASN A 251 21.38 2.69 15.63
N TYR A 252 20.28 2.33 16.30
CA TYR A 252 19.23 1.50 15.69
C TYR A 252 18.47 2.24 14.58
N GLU A 253 18.42 3.57 14.67
CA GLU A 253 17.80 4.49 13.70
C GLU A 253 18.57 4.58 12.36
N ASP A 254 19.86 4.21 12.34
CA ASP A 254 20.70 4.22 11.13
C ASP A 254 20.46 3.00 10.21
N TYR A 255 19.52 2.10 10.57
CA TYR A 255 19.21 0.87 9.83
C TYR A 255 17.71 0.76 9.52
N ILE A 256 17.20 1.75 8.78
CA ILE A 256 15.85 1.75 8.21
C ILE A 256 15.93 1.22 6.78
N GLY A 257 15.27 0.09 6.52
CA GLY A 257 15.01 -0.36 5.14
C GLY A 257 13.80 0.37 4.54
N HIS A 258 13.68 0.37 3.22
CA HIS A 258 12.57 1.01 2.51
C HIS A 258 11.93 0.06 1.50
N ALA A 259 10.62 0.17 1.28
CA ALA A 259 9.84 -0.79 0.48
C ALA A 259 8.95 -0.09 -0.55
N MET A 260 8.95 -0.63 -1.76
CA MET A 260 8.52 0.03 -3.00
C MET A 260 8.04 -1.01 -4.02
N CYS A 261 7.79 -0.60 -5.27
CA CYS A 261 7.34 -1.50 -6.34
C CYS A 261 8.09 -1.26 -7.66
N ILE A 262 8.67 -2.30 -8.26
CA ILE A 262 9.26 -2.27 -9.61
C ILE A 262 8.13 -2.37 -10.64
N ILE A 263 8.12 -1.44 -11.61
CA ILE A 263 7.05 -1.31 -12.62
C ILE A 263 7.56 -1.32 -14.07
N GLY A 264 8.87 -1.49 -14.29
CA GLY A 264 9.46 -1.42 -15.62
C GLY A 264 10.98 -1.60 -15.62
N TRP A 265 11.60 -1.50 -16.79
CA TRP A 265 13.05 -1.52 -16.96
C TRP A 265 13.47 -0.79 -18.24
N ASP A 266 14.74 -0.40 -18.30
CA ASP A 266 15.40 0.03 -19.54
C ASP A 266 16.88 -0.40 -19.49
N ASP A 267 17.28 -1.29 -20.42
CA ASP A 267 18.64 -1.84 -20.54
C ASP A 267 19.67 -0.79 -21.03
N THR A 268 19.22 0.42 -21.42
CA THR A 268 20.06 1.47 -22.01
C THR A 268 20.44 2.61 -21.07
N ILE A 269 19.95 2.61 -19.81
CA ILE A 269 20.30 3.61 -18.78
C ILE A 269 21.82 3.57 -18.52
N PRO A 270 22.61 4.61 -18.86
CA PRO A 270 24.06 4.51 -18.82
C PRO A 270 24.60 4.37 -17.40
N ALA A 271 25.61 3.51 -17.20
CA ALA A 271 26.31 3.37 -15.92
C ALA A 271 27.04 4.65 -15.47
N ASP A 272 27.28 5.61 -16.37
CA ASP A 272 27.78 6.95 -16.03
C ASP A 272 26.69 7.92 -15.52
N SER A 273 25.43 7.48 -15.39
CA SER A 273 24.33 8.29 -14.82
C SER A 273 24.17 8.14 -13.30
N PHE A 274 24.83 7.17 -12.67
CA PHE A 274 24.75 6.89 -11.24
C PHE A 274 25.92 7.54 -10.47
N SER A 275 25.68 7.98 -9.22
CA SER A 275 26.70 8.64 -8.40
C SER A 275 27.91 7.74 -8.07
N GLN A 276 27.66 6.49 -7.68
CA GLN A 276 28.64 5.41 -7.86
C GLN A 276 28.38 4.75 -9.21
N LYS A 277 29.43 4.36 -9.93
CA LYS A 277 29.28 3.69 -11.22
C LYS A 277 29.04 2.17 -11.07
N PRO A 278 27.90 1.62 -11.51
CA PRO A 278 27.71 0.17 -11.62
C PRO A 278 28.61 -0.45 -12.71
N SER A 279 28.65 -1.78 -12.75
CA SER A 279 29.55 -2.53 -13.65
C SER A 279 29.04 -2.59 -15.10
N GLN A 280 27.75 -2.38 -15.31
CA GLN A 280 27.05 -2.41 -16.60
C GLN A 280 25.97 -1.32 -16.67
N ASP A 281 25.53 -1.02 -17.90
CA ASP A 281 24.36 -0.18 -18.16
C ASP A 281 23.06 -0.95 -17.85
N GLY A 282 21.97 -0.21 -17.60
CA GLY A 282 20.62 -0.74 -17.42
C GLY A 282 20.06 -0.63 -15.99
N ALA A 283 18.75 -0.39 -15.89
CA ALA A 283 18.06 -0.13 -14.62
C ALA A 283 16.58 -0.58 -14.60
N TRP A 284 16.07 -0.83 -13.40
CA TRP A 284 14.65 -1.00 -13.08
C TRP A 284 13.97 0.35 -12.88
N LEU A 285 12.75 0.52 -13.38
CA LEU A 285 11.88 1.65 -13.05
C LEU A 285 11.09 1.32 -11.77
N VAL A 286 11.19 2.18 -10.76
CA VAL A 286 10.58 1.97 -9.43
C VAL A 286 9.56 3.06 -9.13
N LYS A 287 8.36 2.64 -8.68
CA LYS A 287 7.34 3.49 -8.06
C LYS A 287 7.64 3.63 -6.56
N ASN A 288 7.85 4.86 -6.10
CA ASN A 288 8.03 5.17 -4.68
C ASN A 288 6.68 5.55 -4.01
N SER A 289 6.72 5.86 -2.70
CA SER A 289 5.56 6.18 -1.85
C SER A 289 5.78 7.45 -1.02
N TRP A 290 6.60 8.39 -1.50
CA TRP A 290 6.94 9.65 -0.81
C TRP A 290 6.25 10.88 -1.39
N GLY A 291 5.21 10.69 -2.22
CA GLY A 291 4.59 11.74 -3.01
C GLY A 291 5.34 12.04 -4.31
N LEU A 292 4.90 13.10 -4.99
CA LEU A 292 5.37 13.47 -6.33
C LEU A 292 6.65 14.32 -6.29
N ASP A 293 6.90 15.05 -5.19
CA ASP A 293 8.11 15.88 -4.98
C ASP A 293 9.43 15.07 -4.91
N PHE A 294 9.37 13.74 -5.05
CA PHE A 294 10.52 12.84 -5.06
C PHE A 294 10.80 12.30 -6.46
N GLY A 295 11.98 12.63 -7.00
CA GLY A 295 12.47 12.08 -8.26
C GLY A 295 11.64 12.51 -9.49
N ASP A 296 11.51 11.59 -10.46
CA ASP A 296 10.68 11.73 -11.66
C ASP A 296 9.21 11.55 -11.29
N ASP A 297 8.58 12.58 -10.70
CA ASP A 297 7.18 12.58 -10.23
C ASP A 297 6.78 11.33 -9.41
N GLY A 298 7.61 10.98 -8.42
CA GLY A 298 7.45 9.82 -7.55
C GLY A 298 8.12 8.54 -8.04
N TYR A 299 8.80 8.57 -9.20
CA TYR A 299 9.52 7.45 -9.78
C TYR A 299 11.04 7.66 -9.78
N PHE A 300 11.81 6.58 -9.87
CA PHE A 300 13.27 6.61 -10.03
C PHE A 300 13.82 5.32 -10.66
N TRP A 301 15.10 5.34 -11.04
CA TRP A 301 15.80 4.23 -11.69
C TRP A 301 16.76 3.51 -10.73
N LEU A 302 16.46 2.27 -10.39
CA LEU A 302 17.30 1.41 -9.56
C LEU A 302 18.27 0.59 -10.43
N SER A 303 19.57 0.72 -10.19
CA SER A 303 20.61 -0.03 -10.90
C SER A 303 20.37 -1.55 -10.85
N TYR A 304 20.56 -2.21 -11.98
CA TYR A 304 20.56 -3.68 -12.08
C TYR A 304 21.64 -4.39 -11.26
N ASP A 305 22.67 -3.67 -10.80
CA ASP A 305 23.77 -4.19 -9.99
C ASP A 305 23.55 -3.94 -8.49
N ASP A 306 22.42 -3.35 -8.07
CA ASP A 306 22.15 -3.10 -6.66
C ASP A 306 22.15 -4.40 -5.83
N SER A 307 22.71 -4.30 -4.63
CA SER A 307 23.12 -5.45 -3.82
C SER A 307 22.14 -5.80 -2.69
N PHE A 308 20.99 -5.11 -2.61
CA PHE A 308 20.11 -5.18 -1.43
C PHE A 308 18.61 -5.18 -1.73
N ALA A 309 18.19 -5.60 -2.93
CA ALA A 309 16.79 -5.87 -3.24
C ALA A 309 16.37 -7.28 -2.75
N ASP A 310 15.49 -7.32 -1.74
CA ASP A 310 14.90 -8.53 -1.13
C ASP A 310 13.35 -8.43 -1.17
N GLU A 311 12.64 -9.47 -0.74
CA GLU A 311 11.16 -9.54 -0.71
C GLU A 311 10.49 -9.30 -2.10
N LEU A 312 11.16 -9.69 -3.19
CA LEU A 312 10.70 -9.57 -4.58
C LEU A 312 9.43 -10.42 -4.85
N ILE A 313 8.24 -9.81 -4.75
CA ILE A 313 6.93 -10.49 -4.78
C ILE A 313 5.91 -9.76 -5.67
N TYR A 314 5.14 -10.52 -6.47
CA TYR A 314 3.83 -10.07 -6.99
C TYR A 314 2.68 -10.97 -6.49
N TYR A 315 1.44 -10.49 -6.62
CA TYR A 315 0.24 -11.07 -6.02
C TYR A 315 -0.88 -11.27 -7.06
N ASP A 316 -1.73 -12.27 -6.83
CA ASP A 316 -2.93 -12.53 -7.61
C ASP A 316 -4.17 -12.54 -6.68
N LEU A 317 -5.30 -11.97 -7.11
CA LEU A 317 -6.49 -11.72 -6.28
C LEU A 317 -7.82 -12.07 -6.97
N GLU A 318 -8.86 -12.30 -6.17
CA GLU A 318 -10.26 -12.44 -6.56
C GLU A 318 -11.19 -11.47 -5.78
N ASP A 319 -12.37 -11.13 -6.31
CA ASP A 319 -13.46 -10.49 -5.57
C ASP A 319 -13.84 -11.36 -4.34
N ALA A 320 -13.96 -10.74 -3.16
CA ALA A 320 -14.17 -11.47 -1.91
C ALA A 320 -15.49 -12.28 -1.86
N ALA A 321 -16.42 -12.10 -2.79
CA ALA A 321 -17.63 -12.90 -2.93
C ALA A 321 -17.45 -14.18 -3.79
N CYS A 322 -16.25 -14.48 -4.30
CA CYS A 322 -15.93 -15.80 -4.86
C CYS A 322 -16.08 -16.91 -3.79
N HIS A 323 -15.25 -16.86 -2.74
CA HIS A 323 -15.29 -17.80 -1.61
C HIS A 323 -16.00 -17.23 -0.37
N ASP A 324 -16.60 -18.11 0.46
CA ASP A 324 -17.27 -17.68 1.70
C ASP A 324 -16.62 -18.24 2.98
N MET A 325 -15.73 -19.22 2.84
CA MET A 325 -15.15 -19.97 3.97
C MET A 325 -13.64 -20.15 3.75
N LEU A 326 -12.85 -19.76 4.75
CA LEU A 326 -11.42 -20.05 4.83
C LEU A 326 -11.10 -20.89 6.06
N TYR A 327 -10.64 -22.11 5.82
CA TYR A 327 -10.18 -23.04 6.85
C TYR A 327 -8.65 -23.04 6.89
N ALA A 328 -8.10 -22.37 7.90
CA ALA A 328 -6.68 -22.14 8.13
C ALA A 328 -6.33 -22.37 9.61
N HIS A 329 -5.08 -22.74 9.90
CA HIS A 329 -4.50 -22.78 11.26
C HIS A 329 -3.17 -22.01 11.36
N ASP A 330 -2.62 -21.68 10.20
CA ASP A 330 -1.39 -20.96 9.89
C ASP A 330 -1.67 -19.45 9.85
N GLU A 331 -1.99 -18.90 11.02
CA GLU A 331 -2.35 -17.49 11.23
C GLU A 331 -1.16 -16.55 10.99
N PHE A 332 0.08 -17.05 11.16
CA PHE A 332 1.31 -16.27 11.00
C PHE A 332 1.99 -16.41 9.62
N GLY A 333 1.35 -17.08 8.66
CA GLY A 333 1.91 -17.30 7.32
C GLY A 333 3.07 -18.30 7.30
N CYS A 334 3.71 -18.48 6.13
CA CYS A 334 4.77 -19.49 5.97
C CYS A 334 6.20 -18.91 6.01
N ASN A 335 6.80 -18.95 7.20
CA ASN A 335 8.17 -18.49 7.45
C ASN A 335 9.23 -19.61 7.54
N GLY A 336 8.92 -20.85 7.11
CA GLY A 336 9.94 -21.91 7.03
C GLY A 336 9.42 -23.30 6.65
N ALA A 337 10.33 -24.23 6.43
CA ALA A 337 10.03 -25.60 6.00
C ALA A 337 10.46 -26.65 7.03
N PHE A 338 9.69 -27.74 7.11
CA PHE A 338 10.00 -28.94 7.88
C PHE A 338 10.29 -30.12 6.94
N SER A 339 11.44 -30.77 7.10
CA SER A 339 11.82 -32.00 6.37
C SER A 339 11.83 -33.20 7.31
N LEU A 340 11.52 -34.38 6.75
CA LEU A 340 11.51 -35.66 7.46
C LEU A 340 12.81 -36.47 7.28
N SER A 341 13.78 -35.97 6.52
CA SER A 341 15.06 -36.65 6.31
C SER A 341 16.19 -35.70 5.93
N ASP A 342 17.37 -35.94 6.51
CA ASP A 342 18.63 -35.28 6.11
C ASP A 342 19.18 -35.79 4.76
N LYS A 343 18.46 -36.70 4.07
CA LYS A 343 18.87 -37.29 2.79
C LYS A 343 18.09 -36.69 1.62
N VAL A 344 18.84 -36.08 0.70
CA VAL A 344 18.39 -35.65 -0.64
C VAL A 344 17.70 -36.78 -1.43
N THR A 345 17.94 -38.06 -1.11
CA THR A 345 17.28 -39.21 -1.75
C THR A 345 15.83 -39.46 -1.30
N ASP A 346 15.41 -38.85 -0.20
CA ASP A 346 14.11 -39.14 0.42
C ASP A 346 13.12 -38.07 -0.06
N THR A 347 12.82 -38.13 -1.36
CA THR A 347 12.17 -37.07 -2.16
C THR A 347 10.68 -36.83 -1.87
N VAL A 348 10.11 -37.38 -0.80
CA VAL A 348 8.67 -37.31 -0.51
C VAL A 348 8.40 -37.10 0.98
N ALA A 349 7.54 -36.15 1.30
CA ALA A 349 7.03 -35.92 2.66
C ALA A 349 5.51 -35.68 2.62
N TYR A 350 4.81 -36.10 3.70
CA TYR A 350 3.37 -35.89 3.85
C TYR A 350 3.08 -34.96 5.03
N GLY A 351 2.40 -33.85 4.76
CA GLY A 351 1.80 -32.97 5.76
C GLY A 351 0.27 -33.12 5.75
N ALA A 352 -0.40 -32.71 6.82
CA ALA A 352 -1.85 -32.67 6.86
C ALA A 352 -2.37 -31.74 7.96
N ASN A 353 -3.46 -31.03 7.66
CA ASN A 353 -4.22 -30.25 8.63
C ASN A 353 -5.62 -30.86 8.81
N ILE A 354 -6.13 -30.90 10.05
CA ILE A 354 -7.49 -31.32 10.38
C ILE A 354 -8.31 -30.10 10.80
N TYR A 355 -9.44 -29.90 10.14
CA TYR A 355 -10.37 -28.79 10.39
C TYR A 355 -11.70 -29.28 10.96
N THR A 356 -12.52 -28.34 11.41
CA THR A 356 -13.95 -28.56 11.68
C THR A 356 -14.72 -27.56 10.83
N ALA A 357 -15.69 -28.02 10.03
CA ALA A 357 -16.54 -27.15 9.24
C ALA A 357 -17.45 -26.31 10.14
N GLU A 358 -17.47 -24.99 9.94
CA GLU A 358 -18.22 -24.06 10.80
C GLU A 358 -19.69 -23.96 10.40
N GLU A 359 -20.02 -24.30 9.16
CA GLU A 359 -21.38 -24.34 8.62
C GLU A 359 -21.53 -25.41 7.53
N ASP A 360 -22.75 -25.56 7.01
CA ASP A 360 -23.03 -26.43 5.86
C ASP A 360 -22.53 -25.78 4.56
N GLY A 361 -21.68 -26.48 3.81
CA GLY A 361 -21.12 -25.95 2.56
C GLY A 361 -20.29 -26.94 1.78
N PHE A 362 -19.49 -26.41 0.85
CA PHE A 362 -18.63 -27.19 -0.04
C PHE A 362 -17.22 -26.61 -0.04
N LEU A 363 -16.22 -27.45 0.16
CA LEU A 363 -14.84 -27.11 -0.14
C LEU A 363 -14.65 -27.22 -1.65
N THR A 364 -14.09 -26.19 -2.28
CA THR A 364 -13.91 -26.12 -3.73
C THR A 364 -12.43 -26.13 -4.10
N ASP A 365 -11.58 -25.54 -3.27
CA ASP A 365 -10.19 -25.24 -3.59
C ASP A 365 -9.30 -25.40 -2.35
N VAL A 366 -7.99 -25.55 -2.56
CA VAL A 366 -6.99 -25.65 -1.48
C VAL A 366 -5.79 -24.76 -1.78
N MET A 367 -5.48 -23.85 -0.86
CA MET A 367 -4.31 -22.98 -0.98
C MET A 367 -3.12 -23.61 -0.26
N VAL A 368 -1.95 -23.66 -0.90
CA VAL A 368 -0.72 -24.30 -0.38
C VAL A 368 0.50 -23.42 -0.64
N ASP A 369 1.38 -23.27 0.34
CA ASP A 369 2.70 -22.62 0.15
C ASP A 369 3.68 -23.57 -0.57
N CYS A 370 4.71 -23.02 -1.21
CA CYS A 370 5.94 -23.74 -1.52
C CYS A 370 7.17 -22.89 -1.18
N ILE A 371 8.22 -23.57 -0.69
CA ILE A 371 9.52 -22.96 -0.32
C ILE A 371 10.64 -23.38 -1.29
N VAL A 372 10.48 -24.51 -1.99
CA VAL A 372 11.49 -25.01 -2.93
C VAL A 372 10.88 -24.98 -4.33
N PRO A 373 11.43 -24.16 -5.26
CA PRO A 373 10.90 -24.08 -6.61
C PRO A 373 11.02 -25.42 -7.31
N ASP A 374 10.09 -25.69 -8.23
CA ASP A 374 9.97 -26.92 -9.00
C ASP A 374 9.59 -28.20 -8.22
N ASP A 375 9.36 -28.15 -6.91
CA ASP A 375 8.70 -29.27 -6.19
C ASP A 375 7.28 -29.50 -6.79
N ASP A 376 6.80 -30.75 -6.77
CA ASP A 376 5.41 -31.13 -7.12
C ASP A 376 4.58 -31.33 -5.84
N CYS A 377 3.26 -31.07 -5.88
CA CYS A 377 2.36 -31.43 -4.79
C CYS A 377 1.10 -32.21 -5.23
N GLN A 378 0.63 -33.10 -4.35
CA GLN A 378 -0.67 -33.75 -4.47
C GLN A 378 -1.44 -33.60 -3.16
N VAL A 379 -2.66 -33.07 -3.24
CA VAL A 379 -3.57 -32.89 -2.11
C VAL A 379 -4.71 -33.90 -2.18
N THR A 380 -5.17 -34.40 -1.03
CA THR A 380 -6.38 -35.25 -0.90
C THR A 380 -7.20 -34.81 0.30
N ILE A 381 -8.50 -34.61 0.10
CA ILE A 381 -9.46 -34.29 1.17
C ILE A 381 -10.03 -35.59 1.76
N TYR A 382 -10.07 -35.70 3.09
CA TYR A 382 -10.80 -36.80 3.77
C TYR A 382 -11.91 -36.26 4.67
N THR A 383 -13.14 -36.73 4.48
CA THR A 383 -14.30 -36.39 5.33
C THR A 383 -14.68 -37.53 6.26
N GLY A 384 -15.56 -37.29 7.24
CA GLY A 384 -16.02 -38.30 8.19
C GLY A 384 -14.91 -38.93 9.05
N LEU A 385 -13.90 -38.15 9.48
CA LEU A 385 -12.70 -38.65 10.18
C LEU A 385 -13.01 -39.47 11.45
N GLN A 386 -12.66 -40.76 11.42
CA GLN A 386 -12.96 -41.72 12.50
C GLN A 386 -11.99 -41.65 13.69
N ASN A 387 -10.78 -41.14 13.49
CA ASN A 387 -9.74 -41.00 14.52
C ASN A 387 -9.18 -39.57 14.52
N ALA A 388 -9.12 -38.94 15.70
CA ALA A 388 -8.62 -37.58 15.84
C ALA A 388 -7.09 -37.44 15.74
N ALA A 389 -6.35 -38.55 15.73
CA ALA A 389 -4.89 -38.56 15.59
C ALA A 389 -4.41 -39.15 14.24
N ASP A 390 -5.30 -39.22 13.25
CA ASP A 390 -5.05 -39.85 11.95
C ASP A 390 -5.86 -39.15 10.85
N PRO A 391 -5.24 -38.19 10.12
CA PRO A 391 -5.83 -37.47 9.00
C PRO A 391 -6.39 -38.36 7.89
N THR A 392 -5.90 -39.60 7.70
CA THR A 392 -6.38 -40.50 6.64
C THR A 392 -7.42 -41.52 7.13
N SER A 393 -7.92 -41.37 8.37
CA SER A 393 -8.95 -42.24 8.97
C SER A 393 -10.39 -42.03 8.48
N GLY A 394 -10.61 -41.11 7.54
CA GLY A 394 -11.91 -40.80 6.94
C GLY A 394 -12.18 -41.51 5.62
N THR A 395 -13.05 -40.92 4.81
CA THR A 395 -13.25 -41.29 3.40
C THR A 395 -12.54 -40.27 2.53
N ALA A 396 -11.62 -40.71 1.66
CA ALA A 396 -11.03 -39.83 0.65
C ALA A 396 -12.12 -39.39 -0.34
N MET A 397 -12.24 -38.08 -0.56
CA MET A 397 -13.25 -37.46 -1.41
C MET A 397 -12.62 -36.99 -2.73
N ALA A 398 -12.09 -35.77 -2.76
CA ALA A 398 -11.46 -35.18 -3.93
C ALA A 398 -9.94 -34.99 -3.75
N THR A 399 -9.26 -34.77 -4.87
CA THR A 399 -7.84 -34.40 -4.93
C THR A 399 -7.62 -33.10 -5.68
N ALA A 400 -6.59 -32.34 -5.30
CA ALA A 400 -5.96 -31.33 -6.16
C ALA A 400 -4.50 -31.75 -6.42
N ALA A 401 -3.86 -31.16 -7.43
CA ALA A 401 -2.44 -31.35 -7.69
C ALA A 401 -1.88 -30.13 -8.41
N GLY A 402 -0.70 -29.68 -8.00
CA GLY A 402 0.11 -28.71 -8.72
C GLY A 402 1.47 -29.34 -9.05
N SER A 403 2.06 -28.95 -10.18
CA SER A 403 3.35 -29.48 -10.63
C SER A 403 4.26 -28.34 -11.03
N LYS A 404 5.55 -28.43 -10.67
CA LYS A 404 6.53 -27.35 -10.78
C LYS A 404 6.06 -26.06 -10.10
N LEU A 405 5.81 -26.12 -8.79
CA LEU A 405 5.27 -24.99 -8.04
C LEU A 405 6.25 -23.80 -8.04
N HIS A 406 5.71 -22.58 -8.16
CA HIS A 406 6.46 -21.37 -7.80
C HIS A 406 6.63 -21.30 -6.28
N VAL A 407 7.53 -20.43 -5.81
CA VAL A 407 7.68 -20.14 -4.38
C VAL A 407 6.63 -19.11 -3.97
N GLY A 408 6.03 -19.30 -2.79
CA GLY A 408 4.86 -18.55 -2.31
C GLY A 408 3.62 -19.42 -2.13
N TYR A 409 2.47 -18.83 -1.81
CA TYR A 409 1.18 -19.55 -1.77
C TYR A 409 0.54 -19.55 -3.15
N GLN A 410 -0.20 -20.61 -3.46
CA GLN A 410 -1.00 -20.75 -4.67
C GLN A 410 -2.32 -21.49 -4.38
N THR A 411 -3.38 -21.24 -5.13
CA THR A 411 -4.69 -21.87 -4.97
C THR A 411 -4.94 -22.96 -6.03
N LEU A 412 -5.17 -24.19 -5.57
CA LEU A 412 -5.35 -25.36 -6.43
C LEU A 412 -6.81 -25.87 -6.38
N PRO A 413 -7.52 -25.92 -7.52
CA PRO A 413 -8.90 -26.38 -7.54
C PRO A 413 -9.03 -27.89 -7.30
N LEU A 414 -10.03 -28.29 -6.52
CA LEU A 414 -10.35 -29.68 -6.28
C LEU A 414 -11.04 -30.30 -7.51
N SER A 415 -10.62 -31.52 -7.84
CA SER A 415 -11.20 -32.35 -8.93
C SER A 415 -12.72 -32.54 -8.85
N GLU A 416 -13.30 -32.46 -7.65
CA GLU A 416 -14.73 -32.20 -7.44
C GLU A 416 -14.95 -31.51 -6.09
N ALA A 417 -16.00 -30.70 -5.97
CA ALA A 417 -16.31 -29.98 -4.74
C ALA A 417 -16.77 -30.94 -3.62
N VAL A 418 -16.19 -30.80 -2.43
CA VAL A 418 -16.39 -31.73 -1.32
C VAL A 418 -17.43 -31.18 -0.33
N PRO A 419 -18.61 -31.83 -0.17
CA PRO A 419 -19.60 -31.40 0.81
C PRO A 419 -19.10 -31.61 2.25
N VAL A 420 -19.33 -30.62 3.10
CA VAL A 420 -19.08 -30.66 4.55
C VAL A 420 -20.32 -30.17 5.32
N GLN A 421 -20.56 -30.74 6.51
CA GLN A 421 -21.68 -30.36 7.38
C GLN A 421 -21.19 -29.60 8.61
N GLN A 422 -22.01 -28.71 9.17
CA GLN A 422 -21.65 -27.97 10.39
C GLN A 422 -21.21 -28.91 11.54
N GLY A 423 -19.99 -28.73 12.04
CA GLY A 423 -19.38 -29.56 13.08
C GLY A 423 -18.75 -30.87 12.59
N GLU A 424 -18.78 -31.17 11.29
CA GLU A 424 -18.01 -32.26 10.71
C GLU A 424 -16.51 -31.93 10.71
N ARG A 425 -15.67 -32.95 10.91
CA ARG A 425 -14.22 -32.82 10.79
C ARG A 425 -13.74 -33.46 9.51
N PHE A 426 -12.96 -32.70 8.75
CA PHE A 426 -12.28 -33.12 7.54
C PHE A 426 -10.77 -32.88 7.67
N SER A 427 -9.98 -33.52 6.83
CA SER A 427 -8.55 -33.23 6.70
C SER A 427 -8.21 -32.79 5.27
N VAL A 428 -7.20 -31.94 5.17
CA VAL A 428 -6.46 -31.70 3.94
C VAL A 428 -5.11 -32.39 4.12
N VAL A 429 -4.84 -33.42 3.31
CA VAL A 429 -3.58 -34.17 3.32
C VAL A 429 -2.78 -33.79 2.08
N VAL A 430 -1.56 -33.29 2.24
CA VAL A 430 -0.66 -32.90 1.15
C VAL A 430 0.57 -33.80 1.13
N GLN A 431 0.97 -34.22 -0.06
CA GLN A 431 2.24 -34.88 -0.36
C GLN A 431 3.07 -33.93 -1.23
N TYR A 432 4.22 -33.47 -0.73
CA TYR A 432 5.23 -32.78 -1.55
C TYR A 432 6.24 -33.79 -2.09
N THR A 433 6.70 -33.57 -3.31
CA THR A 433 7.66 -34.42 -4.01
C THR A 433 8.71 -33.57 -4.72
N GLY A 434 9.97 -33.66 -4.29
CA GLY A 434 11.04 -32.73 -4.69
C GLY A 434 12.40 -33.39 -4.88
N GLU A 435 13.18 -32.97 -5.89
CA GLU A 435 14.52 -33.53 -6.16
C GLU A 435 15.53 -33.25 -5.02
N LYS A 436 15.25 -32.23 -4.19
CA LYS A 436 16.08 -31.85 -3.03
C LYS A 436 15.65 -32.53 -1.72
N GLY A 437 14.56 -33.30 -1.73
CA GLY A 437 13.86 -33.82 -0.56
C GLY A 437 12.41 -33.34 -0.54
N GLY A 438 11.54 -34.03 0.21
CA GLY A 438 10.17 -33.54 0.43
C GLY A 438 10.12 -32.49 1.54
N HIS A 439 9.79 -31.24 1.20
CA HIS A 439 9.68 -30.13 2.15
C HIS A 439 8.22 -29.89 2.52
N LEU A 440 7.92 -29.64 3.79
CA LEU A 440 6.59 -29.30 4.28
C LEU A 440 6.59 -27.85 4.79
N PRO A 441 6.04 -26.89 4.03
CA PRO A 441 5.93 -25.49 4.44
C PRO A 441 5.08 -25.33 5.72
N CYS A 442 5.57 -24.54 6.68
CA CYS A 442 5.02 -24.48 8.03
C CYS A 442 5.36 -23.17 8.76
N GLU A 443 4.67 -22.95 9.89
CA GLU A 443 5.05 -21.93 10.87
C GLU A 443 6.24 -22.43 11.71
N LEU A 444 7.30 -21.63 11.82
CA LEU A 444 8.47 -21.90 12.68
C LEU A 444 8.60 -20.82 13.78
N GLY A 445 8.42 -21.24 15.03
CA GLY A 445 8.56 -20.39 16.21
C GLY A 445 9.91 -20.57 16.91
N PHE A 446 10.76 -19.53 16.90
CA PHE A 446 12.13 -19.61 17.43
C PHE A 446 12.22 -19.27 18.92
N PHE A 447 13.06 -20.02 19.66
CA PHE A 447 13.34 -19.78 21.07
C PHE A 447 14.81 -19.42 21.29
N PHE A 448 15.04 -18.18 21.70
CA PHE A 448 16.33 -17.67 22.14
C PHE A 448 16.45 -17.79 23.66
N ASP A 449 17.54 -18.36 24.16
CA ASP A 449 17.78 -18.45 25.61
C ASP A 449 18.18 -17.08 26.17
N THR A 450 17.54 -16.63 27.25
CA THR A 450 17.58 -15.23 27.69
C THR A 450 18.93 -14.87 28.31
N GLY A 451 19.89 -14.45 27.48
CA GLY A 451 21.20 -13.98 27.95
C GLY A 451 22.33 -13.84 26.93
N SER A 452 22.16 -14.18 25.64
CA SER A 452 23.25 -14.07 24.64
C SER A 452 22.88 -13.32 23.36
N ASN A 453 23.30 -12.06 23.29
CA ASN A 453 23.55 -11.21 22.12
C ASN A 453 22.52 -11.17 20.98
N ALA A 454 21.98 -9.97 20.70
CA ALA A 454 21.34 -9.65 19.42
C ALA A 454 22.23 -10.01 18.21
N ASN A 455 23.56 -9.87 18.33
CA ASN A 455 24.53 -10.26 17.30
C ASN A 455 24.45 -11.75 16.93
N ARG A 456 23.93 -12.63 17.81
CA ARG A 456 23.73 -14.05 17.51
C ARG A 456 22.41 -14.29 16.77
N SER A 457 21.36 -13.54 17.08
CA SER A 457 20.16 -13.48 16.22
C SER A 457 20.46 -12.85 14.86
N LYS A 458 21.33 -11.82 14.79
CA LYS A 458 21.82 -11.25 13.51
C LYS A 458 22.61 -12.28 12.70
N ALA A 459 23.57 -12.97 13.32
CA ALA A 459 24.31 -14.03 12.64
C ALA A 459 23.39 -15.19 12.20
N LEU A 460 22.42 -15.61 13.02
CA LEU A 460 21.47 -16.66 12.66
C LEU A 460 20.53 -16.24 11.51
N ALA A 461 20.03 -15.00 11.52
CA ALA A 461 19.25 -14.42 10.42
C ALA A 461 20.05 -14.42 9.11
N GLN A 462 21.28 -13.92 9.16
CA GLN A 462 22.21 -13.86 8.03
C GLN A 462 22.71 -15.24 7.55
N GLU A 463 22.78 -16.25 8.43
CA GLU A 463 23.11 -17.65 8.10
C GLU A 463 21.87 -18.48 7.71
N LEU A 464 20.67 -17.95 7.92
CA LEU A 464 19.39 -18.52 7.49
C LEU A 464 18.93 -17.99 6.12
N GLY A 465 19.23 -16.73 5.77
CA GLY A 465 18.55 -16.02 4.67
C GLY A 465 17.20 -15.41 5.11
N VAL A 466 17.03 -15.14 6.41
CA VAL A 466 15.75 -14.65 6.98
C VAL A 466 16.00 -13.32 7.67
N GLN A 467 15.33 -12.25 7.19
CA GLN A 467 15.41 -10.91 7.75
C GLN A 467 15.05 -10.92 9.26
N LEU A 468 15.75 -10.12 10.09
CA LEU A 468 15.59 -10.16 11.56
C LEU A 468 14.17 -9.85 12.04
N GLY A 469 13.40 -9.07 11.28
CA GLY A 469 12.00 -8.77 11.57
C GLY A 469 11.10 -10.01 11.50
N VAL A 470 11.45 -11.04 10.73
CA VAL A 470 10.57 -12.15 10.32
C VAL A 470 10.63 -13.37 11.28
N MET A 471 11.47 -13.32 12.32
CA MET A 471 11.65 -14.44 13.26
C MET A 471 10.49 -14.57 14.29
N LEU A 472 9.36 -15.14 13.86
CA LEU A 472 8.20 -15.48 14.71
C LEU A 472 8.63 -16.10 16.04
N ARG A 473 8.17 -15.52 17.15
CA ARG A 473 8.60 -15.95 18.48
C ARG A 473 7.91 -17.24 18.91
N PHE A 474 8.67 -18.14 19.54
CA PHE A 474 8.15 -19.38 20.12
C PHE A 474 6.97 -19.16 21.09
N ASP A 475 6.93 -18.05 21.83
CA ASP A 475 5.85 -17.75 22.78
C ASP A 475 4.56 -17.22 22.14
N LEU A 476 4.63 -16.68 20.91
CA LEU A 476 3.46 -16.26 20.15
C LEU A 476 2.84 -17.47 19.46
N LEU A 477 3.64 -18.20 18.67
CA LEU A 477 3.19 -19.46 18.04
C LEU A 477 2.63 -20.45 19.06
N SER A 478 3.21 -20.55 20.28
CA SER A 478 2.75 -21.47 21.31
C SER A 478 1.44 -21.10 22.02
N LYS A 479 0.79 -19.98 21.68
CA LYS A 479 -0.56 -19.65 22.16
C LYS A 479 -1.63 -20.24 21.25
N GLU A 480 -1.55 -19.94 19.95
CA GLU A 480 -2.61 -20.26 19.00
C GLU A 480 -2.50 -21.69 18.43
N PHE A 481 -1.28 -22.23 18.38
CA PHE A 481 -1.01 -23.62 17.96
C PHE A 481 -1.42 -24.65 19.01
N GLN A 482 -2.27 -25.61 18.61
CA GLN A 482 -2.98 -26.57 19.44
C GLN A 482 -2.76 -28.03 19.00
N ALA A 483 -2.97 -28.95 19.94
CA ALA A 483 -2.78 -30.38 19.71
C ALA A 483 -3.86 -30.95 18.77
N GLY A 484 -3.44 -31.56 17.66
CA GLY A 484 -4.35 -32.18 16.70
C GLY A 484 -4.88 -31.27 15.60
N GLN A 485 -4.29 -30.10 15.39
CA GLN A 485 -4.45 -29.33 14.14
C GLN A 485 -3.62 -29.98 13.02
N SER A 486 -2.29 -30.02 13.18
CA SER A 486 -1.34 -30.36 12.12
C SER A 486 -0.57 -31.67 12.38
N PHE A 487 -0.31 -32.42 11.31
CA PHE A 487 0.25 -33.78 11.35
C PHE A 487 1.23 -34.03 10.20
N PHE A 488 2.25 -34.86 10.44
CA PHE A 488 3.21 -35.29 9.42
C PHE A 488 3.35 -36.82 9.35
N SER A 489 3.74 -37.32 8.18
CA SER A 489 4.07 -38.73 7.95
C SER A 489 5.16 -38.90 6.89
N ALA A 490 6.01 -39.92 7.08
CA ALA A 490 7.00 -40.34 6.09
C ALA A 490 6.49 -41.45 5.15
N ASP A 491 5.31 -42.02 5.41
CA ASP A 491 4.75 -43.13 4.63
C ASP A 491 3.26 -42.96 4.28
N GLY A 492 2.67 -41.81 4.60
CA GLY A 492 1.24 -41.49 4.41
C GLY A 492 0.27 -42.29 5.28
N LYS A 493 0.77 -42.98 6.31
CA LYS A 493 -0.01 -43.95 7.12
C LYS A 493 0.27 -43.83 8.62
N THR A 494 1.52 -43.56 8.98
CA THR A 494 1.98 -43.42 10.35
C THR A 494 2.07 -41.92 10.65
N TRP A 495 0.99 -41.37 11.20
CA TRP A 495 0.85 -39.94 11.44
C TRP A 495 1.35 -39.50 12.82
N ASN A 496 2.05 -38.37 12.86
CA ASN A 496 2.59 -37.74 14.06
C ASN A 496 2.06 -36.32 14.15
N ASP A 497 1.52 -35.96 15.31
CA ASP A 497 1.04 -34.60 15.62
C ASP A 497 2.26 -33.66 15.81
N THR A 498 2.29 -32.52 15.11
CA THR A 498 3.40 -31.54 15.21
C THR A 498 3.49 -30.96 16.62
N TYR A 499 2.36 -30.72 17.28
CA TYR A 499 2.31 -30.13 18.62
C TYR A 499 3.06 -30.99 19.64
N LYS A 500 3.03 -32.32 19.47
CA LYS A 500 3.67 -33.29 20.36
C LYS A 500 5.20 -33.34 20.25
N GLN A 501 5.80 -32.75 19.21
CA GLN A 501 7.26 -32.73 19.06
C GLN A 501 7.95 -31.73 20.00
N GLY A 502 7.23 -30.69 20.43
CA GLY A 502 7.74 -29.68 21.36
C GLY A 502 8.85 -28.81 20.76
N LYS A 503 10.03 -28.80 21.40
CA LYS A 503 11.21 -28.06 20.91
C LYS A 503 12.13 -28.99 20.12
N ILE A 504 12.22 -28.75 18.81
CA ILE A 504 13.25 -29.34 17.96
C ILE A 504 14.54 -28.51 18.03
N LYS A 505 15.68 -29.11 17.64
CA LYS A 505 16.92 -28.36 17.40
C LYS A 505 17.05 -28.01 15.93
N THR A 506 17.43 -26.76 15.67
CA THR A 506 17.96 -26.33 14.36
C THR A 506 19.37 -26.88 14.16
N GLN A 507 19.85 -26.92 12.91
CA GLN A 507 21.26 -27.29 12.62
C GLN A 507 22.28 -26.35 13.27
N TYR A 508 21.92 -25.07 13.42
CA TYR A 508 22.72 -24.01 14.04
C TYR A 508 22.83 -24.18 15.57
N GLY A 509 22.09 -25.13 16.15
CA GLY A 509 22.19 -25.57 17.54
C GLY A 509 21.14 -24.98 18.49
N ASP A 510 20.42 -23.95 18.04
CA ASP A 510 19.31 -23.30 18.75
C ASP A 510 18.02 -24.13 18.67
N THR A 511 16.97 -23.73 19.40
CA THR A 511 15.70 -24.49 19.45
C THR A 511 14.55 -23.75 18.80
N ALA A 512 13.79 -24.46 17.97
CA ALA A 512 12.57 -23.97 17.32
C ALA A 512 11.38 -24.89 17.62
N ARG A 513 10.19 -24.47 17.21
CA ARG A 513 8.94 -25.25 17.23
C ARG A 513 8.33 -25.23 15.84
N VAL A 514 7.99 -26.40 15.31
CA VAL A 514 7.11 -26.52 14.14
C VAL A 514 5.67 -26.32 14.63
N GLY A 515 4.98 -25.36 14.03
CA GLY A 515 3.58 -25.04 14.27
C GLY A 515 2.65 -25.83 13.35
N ASN A 516 1.77 -25.09 12.66
CA ASN A 516 0.90 -25.65 11.64
C ASN A 516 1.58 -25.74 10.27
N PHE A 517 1.06 -26.60 9.40
CA PHE A 517 1.47 -26.61 7.99
C PHE A 517 0.70 -25.55 7.21
N CYS A 518 1.38 -24.94 6.25
CA CYS A 518 0.89 -23.83 5.46
C CYS A 518 0.06 -24.33 4.28
N VAL A 519 -1.14 -24.77 4.65
CA VAL A 519 -2.15 -25.44 3.83
C VAL A 519 -3.49 -24.95 4.32
N LYS A 520 -4.33 -24.43 3.44
CA LYS A 520 -5.68 -23.93 3.77
C LYS A 520 -6.71 -24.58 2.85
N ALA A 521 -7.97 -24.67 3.29
CA ALA A 521 -9.08 -25.07 2.42
C ALA A 521 -10.06 -23.91 2.24
N LEU A 522 -10.39 -23.64 0.98
CA LEU A 522 -11.33 -22.60 0.58
C LEU A 522 -12.65 -23.26 0.18
N GLY A 523 -13.75 -22.54 0.32
CA GLY A 523 -15.05 -23.09 0.00
C GLY A 523 -16.19 -22.09 0.02
N VAL A 524 -17.36 -22.59 -0.36
CA VAL A 524 -18.59 -21.82 -0.57
C VAL A 524 -19.77 -22.37 0.21
N LYS A 525 -20.64 -21.47 0.66
CA LYS A 525 -21.83 -21.76 1.47
C LYS A 525 -22.85 -22.58 0.67
N ARG A 526 -23.54 -23.47 1.38
CA ARG A 526 -24.63 -24.27 0.81
C ARG A 526 -25.72 -23.39 0.18
N GLY A 527 -26.19 -23.79 -1.00
CA GLY A 527 -27.17 -23.04 -1.80
C GLY A 527 -26.61 -21.86 -2.60
N LYS A 528 -25.34 -21.48 -2.45
CA LYS A 528 -24.72 -20.43 -3.27
C LYS A 528 -24.67 -20.85 -4.73
N VAL A 529 -25.08 -19.91 -5.59
CA VAL A 529 -24.78 -19.93 -7.02
C VAL A 529 -23.54 -19.09 -7.24
N LEU A 530 -22.57 -19.65 -7.97
CA LEU A 530 -21.36 -18.96 -8.37
C LEU A 530 -21.54 -18.36 -9.76
N PHE A 531 -20.93 -17.21 -9.98
CA PHE A 531 -20.87 -16.53 -11.27
C PHE A 531 -19.48 -16.78 -11.89
N SER A 532 -19.35 -16.65 -13.21
CA SER A 532 -18.05 -16.69 -13.89
C SER A 532 -17.30 -15.36 -13.85
N ASP A 533 -17.93 -14.32 -13.32
CA ASP A 533 -17.46 -12.95 -13.35
C ASP A 533 -18.04 -12.23 -12.13
N TYR A 534 -17.15 -11.66 -11.31
CA TYR A 534 -17.48 -10.94 -10.08
C TYR A 534 -17.02 -9.47 -10.13
N HIS A 535 -16.81 -8.90 -11.32
CA HIS A 535 -16.59 -7.45 -11.45
C HIS A 535 -17.97 -6.77 -11.59
N GLU A 536 -18.14 -5.55 -11.07
CA GLU A 536 -19.40 -4.82 -11.30
C GLU A 536 -19.46 -4.27 -12.72
N ALA A 537 -18.32 -3.85 -13.27
CA ALA A 537 -18.22 -3.23 -14.60
C ALA A 537 -17.79 -4.26 -15.67
N LEU A 538 -18.68 -4.63 -16.59
CA LEU A 538 -18.41 -5.64 -17.63
C LEU A 538 -18.33 -5.08 -19.07
N PRO A 539 -17.39 -5.55 -19.91
CA PRO A 539 -17.43 -5.32 -21.36
C PRO A 539 -18.74 -5.85 -21.97
N TYR A 540 -19.22 -5.20 -23.04
CA TYR A 540 -20.43 -5.63 -23.72
C TYR A 540 -20.28 -7.04 -24.33
N GLY A 541 -21.27 -7.91 -24.14
CA GLY A 541 -21.25 -9.25 -24.72
C GLY A 541 -20.62 -10.35 -23.85
N THR A 542 -20.01 -10.03 -22.70
CA THR A 542 -19.50 -11.02 -21.73
C THR A 542 -20.54 -12.10 -21.43
N GLU A 543 -20.17 -13.37 -21.59
CA GLU A 543 -21.05 -14.52 -21.31
C GLU A 543 -21.00 -14.90 -19.83
N ILE A 544 -21.89 -14.31 -19.01
CA ILE A 544 -22.00 -14.59 -17.57
C ILE A 544 -22.52 -16.02 -17.38
N ALA A 545 -21.62 -16.97 -17.07
CA ALA A 545 -21.99 -18.33 -16.75
C ALA A 545 -22.31 -18.47 -15.26
N LEU A 546 -23.25 -19.38 -14.95
CA LEU A 546 -23.64 -19.73 -13.58
C LEU A 546 -23.25 -21.18 -13.26
N SER A 547 -22.73 -21.42 -12.07
CA SER A 547 -22.39 -22.76 -11.57
C SER A 547 -22.81 -22.96 -10.10
N THR A 548 -22.77 -24.20 -9.62
CA THR A 548 -22.93 -24.53 -8.20
C THR A 548 -22.26 -25.87 -7.90
N PRO A 549 -21.55 -26.03 -6.76
CA PRO A 549 -20.95 -27.31 -6.37
C PRO A 549 -22.00 -28.40 -6.10
N GLU A 550 -23.26 -28.04 -5.88
CA GLU A 550 -24.34 -29.00 -5.58
C GLU A 550 -24.76 -29.88 -6.77
N GLN A 551 -24.22 -29.65 -7.97
CA GLN A 551 -24.62 -30.31 -9.24
C GLN A 551 -26.14 -30.21 -9.52
N ALA A 552 -26.77 -29.15 -8.99
CA ALA A 552 -28.21 -28.94 -9.01
C ALA A 552 -28.69 -28.20 -10.28
N ASP A 553 -29.99 -28.30 -10.57
CA ASP A 553 -30.64 -27.42 -11.53
C ASP A 553 -30.58 -25.97 -11.03
N LEU A 554 -29.96 -25.07 -11.80
CA LEU A 554 -29.90 -23.64 -11.51
C LEU A 554 -31.10 -22.90 -12.12
N TYR A 555 -31.56 -21.85 -11.43
CA TYR A 555 -32.60 -20.94 -11.90
C TYR A 555 -32.15 -19.50 -11.70
N TYR A 556 -32.42 -18.64 -12.69
CA TYR A 556 -32.05 -17.22 -12.65
C TYR A 556 -33.16 -16.31 -13.12
N ALA A 557 -33.13 -15.06 -12.67
CA ALA A 557 -33.95 -13.95 -13.13
C ALA A 557 -33.04 -12.76 -13.44
N VAL A 558 -33.39 -12.00 -14.48
CA VAL A 558 -32.73 -10.74 -14.86
C VAL A 558 -33.68 -9.58 -14.57
N ASN A 559 -33.17 -8.49 -14.00
CA ASN A 559 -33.88 -7.23 -13.72
C ASN A 559 -35.21 -7.42 -12.98
N GLY A 560 -35.22 -8.26 -11.95
CA GLY A 560 -36.42 -8.57 -11.15
C GLY A 560 -37.49 -9.39 -11.88
N GLY A 561 -37.13 -10.00 -13.02
CA GLY A 561 -38.03 -10.83 -13.83
C GLY A 561 -38.47 -12.14 -13.17
N SER A 562 -39.19 -12.97 -13.93
CA SER A 562 -39.55 -14.31 -13.48
C SER A 562 -38.38 -15.28 -13.62
N TYR A 563 -38.11 -16.07 -12.59
CA TYR A 563 -37.07 -17.09 -12.62
C TYR A 563 -37.32 -18.13 -13.72
N GLN A 564 -36.27 -18.39 -14.51
CA GLN A 564 -36.22 -19.40 -15.55
C GLN A 564 -35.04 -20.35 -15.30
N LYS A 565 -35.14 -21.60 -15.78
CA LYS A 565 -34.06 -22.57 -15.64
C LYS A 565 -32.84 -22.13 -16.47
N TYR A 566 -31.67 -22.16 -15.87
CA TYR A 566 -30.38 -21.93 -16.53
C TYR A 566 -30.02 -23.12 -17.44
N THR A 567 -29.58 -22.83 -18.67
CA THR A 567 -29.23 -23.84 -19.69
C THR A 567 -28.06 -23.46 -20.60
N ALA A 568 -27.62 -22.21 -20.55
CA ALA A 568 -26.52 -21.60 -21.30
C ALA A 568 -26.17 -20.27 -20.60
N PRO A 569 -24.95 -19.72 -20.79
CA PRO A 569 -24.56 -18.43 -20.23
C PRO A 569 -25.53 -17.29 -20.55
N ILE A 570 -25.49 -16.25 -19.72
CA ILE A 570 -26.32 -15.06 -19.81
C ILE A 570 -25.48 -13.97 -20.50
N PRO A 571 -25.78 -13.58 -21.75
CA PRO A 571 -25.01 -12.54 -22.43
C PRO A 571 -25.27 -11.19 -21.77
N PHE A 572 -24.20 -10.55 -21.30
CA PHE A 572 -24.24 -9.18 -20.82
C PHE A 572 -24.58 -8.22 -21.98
N THR A 573 -25.60 -7.39 -21.80
CA THR A 573 -26.20 -6.56 -22.86
C THR A 573 -26.39 -5.10 -22.42
N GLY A 574 -25.55 -4.65 -21.49
CA GLY A 574 -25.74 -3.42 -20.71
C GLY A 574 -26.38 -3.70 -19.35
N GLU A 575 -26.60 -2.62 -18.58
CA GLU A 575 -26.96 -2.63 -17.16
C GLU A 575 -28.00 -3.71 -16.78
N MET A 576 -27.61 -4.61 -15.87
CA MET A 576 -28.50 -5.65 -15.37
C MET A 576 -28.19 -6.13 -13.95
N THR A 577 -29.24 -6.57 -13.25
CA THR A 577 -29.14 -7.36 -12.02
C THR A 577 -29.53 -8.79 -12.30
N VAL A 578 -28.63 -9.73 -12.04
CA VAL A 578 -28.86 -11.17 -12.19
C VAL A 578 -28.98 -11.80 -10.81
N SER A 579 -30.16 -12.34 -10.50
CA SER A 579 -30.42 -13.09 -9.26
C SER A 579 -30.58 -14.58 -9.59
N ALA A 580 -29.91 -15.47 -8.86
CA ALA A 580 -29.91 -16.91 -9.11
C ALA A 580 -30.00 -17.76 -7.83
N TYR A 581 -30.61 -18.94 -7.93
CA TYR A 581 -30.66 -19.96 -6.86
C TYR A 581 -30.48 -21.39 -7.43
N ALA A 582 -30.05 -22.31 -6.57
CA ALA A 582 -30.02 -23.75 -6.86
C ALA A 582 -31.33 -24.44 -6.44
N ASP A 583 -31.86 -25.38 -7.23
CA ASP A 583 -33.17 -26.01 -6.94
C ASP A 583 -33.22 -26.74 -5.58
N THR A 584 -32.05 -27.07 -5.04
CA THR A 584 -31.80 -27.67 -3.73
C THR A 584 -32.08 -26.73 -2.54
N ASP A 585 -31.80 -25.43 -2.65
CA ASP A 585 -32.33 -24.41 -1.74
C ASP A 585 -32.72 -23.12 -2.47
N LYS A 586 -34.03 -22.89 -2.53
CA LYS A 586 -34.65 -21.75 -3.23
C LYS A 586 -34.82 -20.53 -2.32
N LYS A 587 -34.12 -20.49 -1.17
CA LYS A 587 -34.08 -19.36 -0.23
C LYS A 587 -32.78 -18.58 -0.35
N THR A 588 -31.65 -19.29 -0.48
CA THR A 588 -30.37 -18.69 -0.81
C THR A 588 -30.40 -18.25 -2.26
N VAL A 589 -30.35 -16.93 -2.47
CA VAL A 589 -30.36 -16.29 -3.77
C VAL A 589 -29.11 -15.42 -3.88
N THR A 590 -28.09 -15.89 -4.59
CA THR A 590 -26.97 -15.01 -4.96
C THR A 590 -27.49 -13.97 -5.94
N THR A 591 -27.11 -12.70 -5.79
CA THR A 591 -27.47 -11.63 -6.73
C THR A 591 -26.24 -10.78 -7.00
N ARG A 592 -25.94 -10.56 -8.29
CA ARG A 592 -24.94 -9.59 -8.76
C ARG A 592 -25.65 -8.47 -9.53
N HIS A 593 -25.17 -7.24 -9.38
CA HIS A 593 -25.46 -6.14 -10.29
C HIS A 593 -24.26 -5.98 -11.23
N TYR A 594 -24.54 -5.59 -12.47
CA TYR A 594 -23.55 -5.42 -13.52
C TYR A 594 -23.86 -4.15 -14.31
N THR A 595 -22.90 -3.25 -14.36
CA THR A 595 -22.87 -2.03 -15.19
C THR A 595 -21.99 -2.28 -16.42
N GLN A 596 -22.07 -1.42 -17.45
CA GLN A 596 -21.20 -1.57 -18.62
C GLN A 596 -19.85 -0.87 -18.36
N ARG A 597 -18.75 -1.62 -18.49
CA ARG A 597 -17.38 -1.13 -18.28
C ARG A 597 -17.09 0.06 -19.17
N ARG A 598 -16.42 1.05 -18.59
CA ARG A 598 -15.88 2.20 -19.30
C ARG A 598 -14.43 1.95 -19.68
N ALA A 599 -14.04 2.51 -20.81
CA ALA A 599 -12.66 2.82 -21.10
C ALA A 599 -12.42 4.23 -20.52
N GLU A 600 -11.54 4.34 -19.53
CA GLU A 600 -11.37 5.55 -18.72
C GLU A 600 -9.92 5.73 -18.25
N LEU A 601 -9.56 6.95 -17.86
CA LEU A 601 -8.25 7.22 -17.23
C LEU A 601 -8.24 6.61 -15.83
N SER A 602 -7.14 5.96 -15.45
CA SER A 602 -6.85 5.56 -14.07
C SER A 602 -6.15 6.67 -13.29
N SER A 603 -5.39 7.53 -13.98
CA SER A 603 -4.91 8.80 -13.42
C SER A 603 -4.63 9.82 -14.51
N LEU A 604 -4.58 11.09 -14.11
CA LEU A 604 -4.12 12.21 -14.93
C LEU A 604 -3.19 13.07 -14.07
N LEU A 605 -1.89 12.85 -14.20
CA LEU A 605 -0.89 13.72 -13.57
C LEU A 605 -0.86 15.06 -14.32
N PHE A 606 -0.64 16.14 -13.59
CA PHE A 606 -0.44 17.49 -14.09
C PHE A 606 0.79 18.08 -13.40
N HIS A 607 1.77 18.51 -14.22
CA HIS A 607 3.08 18.98 -13.78
C HIS A 607 3.30 20.43 -14.22
N THR A 608 3.91 21.24 -13.36
CA THR A 608 4.26 22.66 -13.57
C THR A 608 5.59 22.99 -12.90
N ASP A 609 6.17 24.15 -13.20
CA ASP A 609 7.38 24.66 -12.53
C ASP A 609 7.27 24.76 -10.99
N ASP A 610 6.03 24.89 -10.47
CA ASP A 610 5.71 25.13 -9.06
C ASP A 610 5.27 23.84 -8.31
N GLU A 611 4.54 22.95 -8.97
CA GLU A 611 3.88 21.77 -8.36
C GLU A 611 3.62 20.62 -9.37
N SER A 612 3.62 19.39 -8.84
CA SER A 612 3.08 18.19 -9.49
C SER A 612 1.91 17.63 -8.69
N ARG A 613 0.79 17.33 -9.35
CA ARG A 613 -0.37 16.68 -8.72
C ARG A 613 -1.26 15.92 -9.68
N TYR A 614 -1.92 14.88 -9.19
CA TYR A 614 -3.02 14.25 -9.93
C TYR A 614 -4.25 15.18 -9.97
N LEU A 615 -4.96 15.15 -11.09
CA LEU A 615 -6.23 15.86 -11.28
C LEU A 615 -7.41 14.92 -11.01
N GLU A 616 -8.42 15.43 -10.31
CA GLU A 616 -9.72 14.76 -10.13
C GLU A 616 -10.37 14.48 -11.49
N LEU A 617 -10.79 13.24 -11.73
CA LEU A 617 -11.19 12.74 -13.05
C LEU A 617 -12.68 12.99 -13.37
N ASP A 618 -13.13 14.23 -13.20
CA ASP A 618 -14.45 14.70 -13.60
C ASP A 618 -14.58 14.91 -15.13
N SER A 619 -15.80 15.01 -15.67
CA SER A 619 -16.00 15.14 -17.13
C SER A 619 -15.50 16.46 -17.73
N GLU A 620 -15.46 17.51 -16.92
CA GLU A 620 -14.83 18.80 -17.22
C GLU A 620 -13.83 19.05 -16.07
N ILE A 621 -12.55 19.30 -16.39
CA ILE A 621 -11.45 19.40 -15.43
C ILE A 621 -10.78 20.77 -15.65
N ASP A 622 -10.74 21.61 -14.61
CA ASP A 622 -10.08 22.92 -14.66
C ASP A 622 -8.64 22.82 -14.08
N CYS A 623 -7.65 23.32 -14.83
CA CYS A 623 -6.29 23.55 -14.32
C CYS A 623 -5.73 24.91 -14.76
N THR A 624 -4.60 25.30 -14.17
CA THR A 624 -3.86 26.52 -14.52
C THR A 624 -2.42 26.14 -14.82
N SER A 625 -1.97 26.33 -16.06
CA SER A 625 -0.60 26.03 -16.50
C SER A 625 0.45 26.76 -15.65
N GLY A 626 1.65 26.20 -15.55
CA GLY A 626 2.83 26.94 -15.11
C GLY A 626 3.23 28.05 -16.09
N VAL A 627 4.41 28.62 -15.85
CA VAL A 627 4.98 29.68 -16.69
C VAL A 627 5.79 29.07 -17.83
N GLU A 628 6.56 28.03 -17.53
CA GLU A 628 7.33 27.21 -18.46
C GLU A 628 6.94 25.71 -18.25
N ASP A 629 7.62 24.80 -18.97
CA ASP A 629 7.63 23.32 -18.90
C ASP A 629 6.42 22.55 -18.28
N THR A 630 5.20 22.99 -18.60
CA THR A 630 3.95 22.38 -18.13
C THR A 630 3.49 21.22 -19.02
N TYR A 631 3.07 20.11 -18.41
CA TYR A 631 2.53 18.95 -19.13
C TYR A 631 1.49 18.16 -18.32
N ILE A 632 0.84 17.20 -18.97
CA ILE A 632 0.04 16.16 -18.34
C ILE A 632 0.60 14.77 -18.67
N VAL A 633 0.42 13.81 -17.76
CA VAL A 633 0.69 12.39 -18.00
C VAL A 633 -0.61 11.60 -17.77
N PRO A 634 -1.34 11.23 -18.84
CA PRO A 634 -2.55 10.44 -18.74
C PRO A 634 -2.20 8.94 -18.67
N ILE A 635 -2.83 8.20 -17.74
CA ILE A 635 -2.65 6.75 -17.62
C ILE A 635 -3.98 6.03 -17.85
N SER A 636 -3.97 4.99 -18.69
CA SER A 636 -5.16 4.19 -19.03
C SER A 636 -4.79 2.89 -19.74
N THR A 637 -5.50 1.79 -19.43
CA THR A 637 -5.40 0.51 -20.18
C THR A 637 -6.14 0.55 -21.53
N GLY A 638 -7.04 1.51 -21.72
CA GLY A 638 -7.66 1.85 -23.01
C GLY A 638 -6.79 2.80 -23.84
N LYS A 639 -7.04 2.84 -25.15
CA LYS A 639 -6.40 3.74 -26.11
C LYS A 639 -6.73 5.19 -25.79
N ILE A 640 -5.71 6.02 -25.55
CA ILE A 640 -5.86 7.45 -25.27
C ILE A 640 -5.75 8.26 -26.57
N THR A 641 -6.64 9.24 -26.73
CA THR A 641 -6.52 10.27 -27.77
C THR A 641 -6.74 11.65 -27.17
N ILE A 642 -5.91 12.63 -27.54
CA ILE A 642 -5.99 14.02 -27.09
C ILE A 642 -6.20 14.89 -28.33
N ASN A 643 -7.32 15.62 -28.38
CA ASN A 643 -7.77 16.37 -29.56
C ASN A 643 -7.84 15.52 -30.85
N GLY A 644 -8.06 14.21 -30.72
CA GLY A 644 -8.09 13.25 -31.82
C GLY A 644 -6.72 12.81 -32.34
N VAL A 645 -5.63 13.18 -31.67
CA VAL A 645 -4.28 12.64 -31.87
C VAL A 645 -4.05 11.53 -30.85
N GLU A 646 -3.47 10.40 -31.27
CA GLU A 646 -3.15 9.28 -30.39
C GLU A 646 -2.01 9.64 -29.43
N CYS A 647 -2.18 9.28 -28.16
CA CYS A 647 -1.24 9.53 -27.05
C CYS A 647 -0.95 8.20 -26.36
N ILE A 648 0.31 7.96 -26.00
CA ILE A 648 0.73 6.75 -25.29
C ILE A 648 0.49 6.98 -23.79
N SER A 649 -0.07 5.98 -23.11
CA SER A 649 -0.26 6.01 -21.65
C SER A 649 1.08 6.25 -20.95
N GLY A 650 1.13 7.07 -19.91
CA GLY A 650 2.38 7.34 -19.20
C GLY A 650 3.40 8.24 -19.94
N GLU A 651 3.15 8.68 -21.18
CA GLU A 651 4.01 9.68 -21.85
C GLU A 651 3.57 11.12 -21.57
N HIS A 652 4.52 12.06 -21.56
CA HIS A 652 4.28 13.47 -21.26
C HIS A 652 3.63 14.16 -22.46
N TYR A 653 2.43 14.70 -22.28
CA TYR A 653 1.76 15.56 -23.27
C TYR A 653 1.93 17.04 -22.87
N PRO A 654 2.76 17.84 -23.57
CA PRO A 654 3.04 19.23 -23.20
C PRO A 654 1.87 20.17 -23.49
N LEU A 655 1.67 21.14 -22.59
CA LEU A 655 0.60 22.14 -22.65
C LEU A 655 1.11 23.51 -23.13
N GLN A 656 0.23 24.31 -23.74
CA GLN A 656 0.57 25.65 -24.23
C GLN A 656 0.53 26.71 -23.11
N THR A 657 1.58 26.80 -22.28
CA THR A 657 1.67 27.77 -21.16
C THR A 657 1.36 29.22 -21.52
N GLU A 658 1.53 29.63 -22.78
CA GLU A 658 1.21 30.98 -23.24
C GLU A 658 -0.27 31.24 -23.56
N LYS A 659 -1.18 30.25 -23.48
CA LYS A 659 -2.59 30.41 -23.89
C LYS A 659 -3.57 29.65 -23.01
N GLU A 660 -4.80 30.14 -22.96
CA GLU A 660 -5.94 29.29 -22.61
C GLU A 660 -6.16 28.27 -23.73
N GLU A 661 -6.31 26.99 -23.38
CA GLU A 661 -6.73 25.95 -24.31
C GLU A 661 -7.72 24.97 -23.65
N THR A 662 -8.34 24.12 -24.47
CA THR A 662 -9.17 23.02 -23.97
C THR A 662 -8.82 21.77 -24.74
N LEU A 663 -8.44 20.73 -24.01
CA LEU A 663 -8.08 19.43 -24.58
C LEU A 663 -9.24 18.47 -24.38
N THR A 664 -9.79 17.97 -25.49
CA THR A 664 -10.70 16.82 -25.45
C THR A 664 -9.86 15.55 -25.37
N ILE A 665 -9.75 14.99 -24.17
CA ILE A 665 -9.14 13.67 -23.95
C ILE A 665 -10.24 12.62 -24.12
N THR A 666 -10.03 11.58 -24.91
CA THR A 666 -10.98 10.48 -25.08
C THR A 666 -10.27 9.14 -25.02
N VAL A 667 -10.82 8.25 -24.19
CA VAL A 667 -10.32 6.90 -23.96
C VAL A 667 -11.28 5.88 -24.61
N GLU A 668 -10.73 4.95 -25.39
CA GLU A 668 -11.47 3.92 -26.12
C GLU A 668 -10.89 2.51 -25.87
N GLN A 669 -11.76 1.51 -25.70
CA GLN A 669 -11.38 0.10 -25.56
C GLN A 669 -12.48 -0.76 -26.21
N GLU A 670 -12.14 -1.95 -26.71
CA GLU A 670 -13.12 -2.84 -27.37
C GLU A 670 -14.23 -3.28 -26.40
N ASP A 671 -15.48 -3.30 -26.89
CA ASP A 671 -16.73 -3.59 -26.15
C ASP A 671 -17.05 -2.73 -24.90
N CYS A 672 -16.18 -1.82 -24.48
CA CYS A 672 -16.39 -0.84 -23.41
C CYS A 672 -17.10 0.44 -23.89
N LEU A 673 -17.64 1.22 -22.95
CA LEU A 673 -18.10 2.59 -23.21
C LEU A 673 -16.91 3.56 -23.23
N SER A 674 -16.73 4.32 -24.30
CA SER A 674 -15.73 5.39 -24.32
C SER A 674 -16.02 6.48 -23.27
N THR A 675 -14.97 7.03 -22.68
CA THR A 675 -15.05 8.18 -21.76
C THR A 675 -14.32 9.37 -22.38
N THR A 676 -14.89 10.56 -22.21
CA THR A 676 -14.34 11.81 -22.73
C THR A 676 -14.28 12.83 -21.60
N TYR A 677 -13.12 13.45 -21.44
CA TYR A 677 -12.81 14.49 -20.48
C TYR A 677 -12.50 15.78 -21.24
N GLN A 678 -12.97 16.93 -20.75
CA GLN A 678 -12.52 18.24 -21.22
C GLN A 678 -11.56 18.82 -20.20
N LEU A 679 -10.27 18.88 -20.51
CA LEU A 679 -9.29 19.58 -19.68
C LEU A 679 -9.21 21.04 -20.13
N HIS A 680 -9.75 21.95 -19.32
CA HIS A 680 -9.62 23.40 -19.49
C HIS A 680 -8.30 23.87 -18.87
N VAL A 681 -7.35 24.26 -19.71
CA VAL A 681 -6.05 24.79 -19.27
C VAL A 681 -6.15 26.31 -19.32
N THR A 682 -6.11 26.95 -18.14
CA THR A 682 -5.99 28.41 -18.02
C THR A 682 -4.51 28.81 -17.88
N ASN A 683 -4.12 30.02 -18.31
CA ASN A 683 -2.73 30.46 -18.29
C ASN A 683 -2.39 31.16 -16.95
N ALA A 684 -1.33 30.76 -16.22
CA ALA A 684 -0.94 31.42 -14.96
C ALA A 684 -0.59 32.92 -15.07
N ARG A 685 -0.19 33.43 -16.24
CA ARG A 685 -0.06 34.88 -16.49
C ARG A 685 -1.41 35.62 -16.30
N PHE A 686 -2.52 34.87 -16.34
CA PHE A 686 -3.86 35.28 -15.98
C PHE A 686 -4.45 34.40 -14.87
N ARG A 687 -3.68 34.07 -13.81
CA ARG A 687 -4.27 33.70 -12.51
C ARG A 687 -5.37 34.73 -12.19
N PRO A 688 -6.65 34.34 -11.98
CA PRO A 688 -7.70 35.30 -11.68
C PRO A 688 -7.44 35.96 -10.32
N ILE A 689 -6.79 37.13 -10.33
CA ILE A 689 -6.57 37.90 -9.10
C ILE A 689 -7.95 38.33 -8.62
N THR A 690 -8.47 37.66 -7.59
CA THR A 690 -9.80 37.90 -7.01
C THR A 690 -9.99 39.32 -6.46
N ASN A 691 -8.89 40.10 -6.40
CA ASN A 691 -8.81 41.50 -5.97
C ASN A 691 -8.08 42.45 -6.97
N GLY A 692 -7.85 42.06 -8.24
CA GLY A 692 -7.07 42.83 -9.24
C GLY A 692 -7.68 42.78 -10.66
N ILE A 693 -7.53 43.82 -11.51
CA ILE A 693 -8.22 43.87 -12.83
C ILE A 693 -7.28 43.75 -14.03
N MET A 694 -7.72 42.88 -14.95
CA MET A 694 -7.23 42.74 -16.31
C MET A 694 -7.91 43.75 -17.26
N ILE A 695 -7.16 44.29 -18.20
CA ILE A 695 -7.71 44.87 -19.44
C ILE A 695 -7.65 43.77 -20.51
N GLY A 696 -8.71 43.59 -21.30
CA GLY A 696 -8.84 42.48 -22.25
C GLY A 696 -9.17 42.90 -23.68
N TYR A 697 -8.85 42.03 -24.64
CA TYR A 697 -8.85 42.25 -26.08
C TYR A 697 -10.14 41.80 -26.80
N ASP A 698 -10.56 42.56 -27.83
CA ASP A 698 -11.53 42.12 -28.85
C ASP A 698 -10.88 42.17 -30.26
N PRO A 699 -10.55 41.00 -30.87
CA PRO A 699 -9.93 40.93 -32.19
C PRO A 699 -10.87 41.26 -33.35
N ALA A 700 -12.17 41.49 -33.12
CA ALA A 700 -13.10 41.91 -34.18
C ALA A 700 -12.96 43.41 -34.54
N VAL A 701 -12.13 44.17 -33.82
CA VAL A 701 -12.14 45.65 -33.83
C VAL A 701 -10.82 46.29 -34.31
N SER A 702 -9.70 45.55 -34.37
CA SER A 702 -8.38 46.05 -34.82
C SER A 702 -7.55 44.98 -35.57
N GLU A 703 -6.75 45.40 -36.55
CA GLU A 703 -5.77 44.54 -37.27
C GLU A 703 -4.31 44.78 -36.82
N ASP A 704 -4.09 45.64 -35.83
CA ASP A 704 -2.77 45.97 -35.25
C ASP A 704 -2.75 45.55 -33.77
N PRO A 705 -1.66 44.92 -33.26
CA PRO A 705 -1.53 44.60 -31.84
C PRO A 705 -1.80 45.84 -30.98
N LEU A 706 -2.70 45.65 -30.02
CA LEU A 706 -3.45 46.67 -29.30
C LEU A 706 -2.62 47.87 -28.87
N ALA A 707 -3.24 49.07 -28.86
CA ALA A 707 -3.02 49.95 -27.71
C ALA A 707 -4.00 51.13 -27.51
N PHE A 708 -4.14 51.59 -26.26
CA PHE A 708 -5.00 52.72 -25.81
C PHE A 708 -4.40 54.11 -26.10
N GLU A 709 -5.03 54.96 -26.91
CA GLU A 709 -4.54 56.33 -27.18
C GLU A 709 -5.06 57.42 -26.21
N PHE A 710 -4.17 58.21 -25.60
CA PHE A 710 -4.52 59.46 -24.88
C PHE A 710 -3.50 60.61 -25.09
N ARG A 711 -3.67 61.80 -24.47
CA ARG A 711 -2.85 63.02 -24.70
C ARG A 711 -2.44 63.76 -23.42
N ASP A 712 -1.21 64.28 -23.31
CA ASP A 712 -0.80 65.18 -22.21
C ASP A 712 -1.31 66.62 -22.35
N GLY A 713 -1.12 67.40 -21.28
CA GLY A 713 -1.22 68.85 -21.26
C GLY A 713 -0.24 69.62 -22.16
N ASN A 714 0.63 68.95 -22.93
CA ASN A 714 1.42 69.55 -24.02
C ASN A 714 0.87 69.23 -25.43
N GLY A 715 -0.13 68.34 -25.54
CA GLY A 715 -0.84 67.99 -26.77
C GLY A 715 -0.28 66.83 -27.61
N ARG A 716 0.70 66.06 -27.08
CA ARG A 716 1.25 64.83 -27.70
C ARG A 716 0.31 63.62 -27.48
N ILE A 717 0.73 62.38 -27.76
CA ILE A 717 -0.11 61.15 -27.68
C ILE A 717 0.66 59.96 -27.01
N LYS A 718 -0.02 59.11 -26.20
CA LYS A 718 0.43 57.82 -25.56
C LYS A 718 -0.24 56.58 -26.18
N ARG A 719 0.20 55.33 -25.88
CA ARG A 719 -0.36 54.06 -26.45
C ARG A 719 -0.15 52.79 -25.55
N ILE A 720 -1.16 52.33 -24.75
CA ILE A 720 -1.02 51.18 -23.77
C ILE A 720 -1.30 49.84 -24.41
N GLU A 721 -0.33 48.92 -24.48
CA GLU A 721 -0.48 47.62 -25.16
C GLU A 721 -1.28 46.59 -24.32
N ASP A 722 -1.63 45.44 -24.92
CA ASP A 722 -2.43 44.40 -24.25
C ASP A 722 -1.69 43.75 -23.08
N GLY A 723 -2.44 43.30 -22.07
CA GLY A 723 -1.85 42.74 -20.84
C GLY A 723 -0.98 43.72 -20.03
N THR A 724 -0.91 45.01 -20.40
CA THR A 724 -0.06 45.99 -19.70
C THR A 724 -0.57 46.23 -18.29
N ILE A 725 0.12 45.68 -17.29
CA ILE A 725 0.00 46.08 -15.89
C ILE A 725 0.40 47.56 -15.81
N CYS A 726 -0.56 48.43 -15.49
CA CYS A 726 -0.38 49.87 -15.47
C CYS A 726 -0.01 50.37 -14.06
N PRO A 727 1.25 50.78 -13.79
CA PRO A 727 1.58 51.42 -12.54
C PRO A 727 0.91 52.80 -12.48
N PHE A 728 0.44 53.17 -11.29
CA PHE A 728 -0.05 54.52 -11.01
C PHE A 728 0.76 55.15 -9.88
N THR A 729 0.74 56.48 -9.86
CA THR A 729 1.13 57.27 -8.68
C THR A 729 -0.01 58.22 -8.34
N TYR A 730 -0.02 58.79 -7.14
CA TYR A 730 -1.01 59.79 -6.77
C TYR A 730 -0.41 60.88 -5.88
N GLU A 731 -0.89 62.12 -6.06
CA GLU A 731 -0.58 63.26 -5.18
C GLU A 731 -1.86 63.78 -4.50
N ARG A 732 -1.74 64.76 -3.59
CA ARG A 732 -2.90 65.40 -2.93
C ARG A 732 -2.90 66.91 -3.13
N ASN A 733 -3.94 67.47 -3.76
CA ASN A 733 -4.01 68.88 -4.15
C ASN A 733 -4.34 69.84 -2.97
N ASP A 734 -4.29 71.16 -3.24
CA ASP A 734 -4.60 72.25 -2.30
C ASP A 734 -6.03 72.22 -1.70
N ALA A 735 -6.94 71.42 -2.26
CA ALA A 735 -8.31 71.20 -1.77
C ALA A 735 -8.50 69.86 -1.03
N GLY A 736 -7.43 69.06 -0.89
CA GLY A 736 -7.45 67.73 -0.28
C GLY A 736 -7.86 66.60 -1.24
N ALA A 737 -7.87 66.82 -2.55
CA ALA A 737 -8.17 65.79 -3.56
C ALA A 737 -6.98 64.89 -3.84
N TYR A 738 -7.17 63.57 -3.95
CA TYR A 738 -6.16 62.72 -4.59
C TYR A 738 -6.18 62.97 -6.09
N VAL A 739 -5.01 62.89 -6.71
CA VAL A 739 -4.82 63.14 -8.14
C VAL A 739 -4.02 61.98 -8.67
N PHE A 740 -4.64 61.10 -9.47
CA PHE A 740 -4.01 59.88 -9.95
C PHE A 740 -3.32 60.13 -11.30
N HIS A 741 -2.10 59.60 -11.45
CA HIS A 741 -1.28 59.70 -12.65
C HIS A 741 -0.93 58.30 -13.17
N PHE A 742 -1.33 58.01 -14.41
CA PHE A 742 -1.05 56.76 -15.12
C PHE A 742 0.03 57.00 -16.20
N GLU A 743 0.85 55.98 -16.51
CA GLU A 743 2.01 56.07 -17.41
C GLU A 743 1.95 55.05 -18.56
N ASP A 744 2.16 55.51 -19.81
CA ASP A 744 1.85 54.73 -21.03
C ASP A 744 2.63 55.10 -22.36
N HIS A 745 3.98 55.13 -22.41
CA HIS A 745 4.73 55.55 -23.64
C HIS A 745 4.44 56.98 -24.26
N ASP A 746 5.13 58.06 -23.80
CA ASP A 746 5.23 59.44 -24.39
C ASP A 746 4.47 60.71 -23.86
N THR A 747 3.41 60.64 -23.03
CA THR A 747 2.62 61.78 -22.44
C THR A 747 1.86 61.54 -21.10
N THR A 748 2.08 62.26 -20.00
CA THR A 748 1.32 62.00 -18.74
C THR A 748 -0.06 62.68 -18.68
N VAL A 749 -1.07 62.02 -18.09
CA VAL A 749 -2.39 62.60 -17.76
C VAL A 749 -2.69 62.42 -16.26
N GLY A 750 -3.20 63.48 -15.63
CA GLY A 750 -3.68 63.46 -14.24
C GLY A 750 -5.13 63.91 -14.14
N PHE A 751 -5.88 63.33 -13.20
CA PHE A 751 -7.30 63.63 -12.96
C PHE A 751 -7.52 64.03 -11.49
N GLU A 752 -8.23 65.14 -11.24
CA GLU A 752 -8.39 65.74 -9.90
C GLU A 752 -9.62 65.16 -9.15
N MET A 753 -9.40 64.37 -8.10
CA MET A 753 -10.44 63.55 -7.43
C MET A 753 -10.56 63.86 -5.92
N SER A 754 -11.54 64.67 -5.52
CA SER A 754 -11.72 65.10 -4.11
C SER A 754 -11.88 63.92 -3.14
N ALA A 755 -10.94 63.74 -2.20
CA ALA A 755 -10.83 62.51 -1.42
C ALA A 755 -10.42 62.75 0.05
N TYR A 756 -11.29 62.36 0.97
CA TYR A 756 -11.09 62.56 2.40
C TYR A 756 -10.44 61.33 3.04
N TYR A 757 -9.12 61.44 3.24
CA TYR A 757 -8.22 60.55 4.00
C TYR A 757 -7.68 59.32 3.24
N ALA A 758 -6.40 59.10 3.51
CA ALA A 758 -5.56 57.94 3.25
C ALA A 758 -4.36 58.17 4.18
N ASP A 759 -4.16 57.24 5.11
CA ASP A 759 -2.92 57.00 5.83
C ASP A 759 -2.36 55.66 5.29
N ASP A 760 -1.17 55.22 5.71
CA ASP A 760 -0.20 54.49 4.84
C ASP A 760 -0.56 53.08 4.28
N ASP A 761 -1.77 52.55 4.45
CA ASP A 761 -2.20 51.24 3.90
C ASP A 761 -3.13 51.35 2.68
N LEU A 762 -2.81 50.59 1.61
CA LEU A 762 -3.41 50.72 0.27
C LEU A 762 -3.90 49.37 -0.33
N ALA A 763 -4.27 48.41 0.53
CA ALA A 763 -4.31 46.98 0.18
C ALA A 763 -5.37 46.51 -0.84
N ASP A 764 -6.54 47.16 -0.95
CA ASP A 764 -7.65 46.70 -1.82
C ASP A 764 -8.53 47.87 -2.32
N CYS A 765 -8.64 48.11 -3.63
CA CYS A 765 -9.62 49.03 -4.25
C CYS A 765 -9.77 48.90 -5.78
N GLY A 766 -10.93 49.30 -6.34
CA GLY A 766 -11.22 49.30 -7.79
C GLY A 766 -12.23 50.36 -8.27
N MET A 767 -12.09 50.85 -9.51
CA MET A 767 -12.80 52.03 -10.02
C MET A 767 -13.13 52.02 -11.54
N TRP A 768 -14.00 52.95 -11.97
CA TRP A 768 -14.45 53.18 -13.35
C TRP A 768 -13.87 54.47 -13.96
N LEU A 769 -13.60 54.48 -15.27
CA LEU A 769 -13.01 55.62 -15.99
C LEU A 769 -13.82 56.02 -17.25
N THR A 770 -14.00 57.33 -17.46
CA THR A 770 -14.66 57.94 -18.65
C THR A 770 -14.01 59.26 -19.08
N PRO A 771 -13.17 59.28 -20.14
CA PRO A 771 -12.67 60.50 -20.77
C PRO A 771 -13.72 61.18 -21.68
N GLU A 772 -13.53 62.46 -22.03
CA GLU A 772 -14.47 63.20 -22.88
C GLU A 772 -14.56 62.66 -24.33
N GLY A 773 -15.60 61.87 -24.62
CA GLY A 773 -16.07 61.62 -26.00
C GLY A 773 -15.97 60.20 -26.55
N ARG A 774 -15.67 59.19 -25.73
CA ARG A 774 -15.78 57.75 -26.05
C ARG A 774 -16.33 56.95 -24.85
N ASP A 775 -16.58 55.67 -25.07
CA ASP A 775 -17.14 54.73 -24.08
C ASP A 775 -16.12 54.25 -23.01
N ALA A 776 -16.56 53.49 -22.00
CA ALA A 776 -15.94 53.40 -20.66
C ALA A 776 -15.11 52.12 -20.36
N VAL A 777 -14.20 52.18 -19.34
CA VAL A 777 -13.23 51.12 -18.94
C VAL A 777 -13.03 51.05 -17.38
N TYR A 778 -12.31 50.04 -16.85
CA TYR A 778 -12.36 49.49 -15.47
C TYR A 778 -10.96 49.05 -14.92
N VAL A 779 -10.58 49.26 -13.63
CA VAL A 779 -9.22 48.94 -13.02
C VAL A 779 -9.24 48.67 -11.48
N MET A 780 -8.36 47.78 -10.91
CA MET A 780 -8.17 47.32 -9.49
C MET A 780 -6.69 46.95 -9.19
N PHE A 781 -6.26 46.86 -7.91
CA PHE A 781 -4.88 46.52 -7.49
C PHE A 781 -4.78 45.75 -6.14
N LYS A 782 -3.69 44.95 -5.94
CA LYS A 782 -3.23 44.35 -4.66
C LYS A 782 -1.71 44.03 -4.68
N ALA A 783 -1.09 43.75 -3.52
CA ALA A 783 0.30 43.29 -3.39
C ALA A 783 0.50 42.36 -2.16
N ASP A 784 1.41 41.39 -2.28
CA ASP A 784 1.70 40.37 -1.25
C ASP A 784 3.03 40.62 -0.51
N ARG A 785 3.21 39.97 0.66
CA ARG A 785 4.47 39.98 1.41
C ARG A 785 4.69 38.67 2.17
N VAL A 786 5.90 38.11 2.07
CA VAL A 786 6.34 36.94 2.83
C VAL A 786 6.61 37.33 4.29
N LEU A 787 6.26 36.44 5.22
CA LEU A 787 6.70 36.43 6.62
C LEU A 787 7.42 35.10 6.92
N GLU A 788 8.32 35.14 7.90
CA GLU A 788 9.21 34.02 8.26
C GLU A 788 8.50 32.96 9.13
N GLU A 789 9.16 31.83 9.36
CA GLU A 789 8.59 30.66 10.06
C GLU A 789 8.08 30.99 11.48
N TYR A 790 6.80 30.73 11.73
CA TYR A 790 6.20 30.70 13.07
C TYR A 790 5.48 29.36 13.29
N PRO A 791 5.51 28.80 14.52
CA PRO A 791 4.82 27.54 14.80
C PRO A 791 3.31 27.68 14.59
N VAL A 792 2.74 26.72 13.88
CA VAL A 792 1.30 26.61 13.63
C VAL A 792 0.66 25.83 14.78
N PHE A 793 -0.39 26.38 15.39
CA PHE A 793 -1.12 25.73 16.49
C PHE A 793 -2.51 25.29 16.05
N SER A 794 -2.97 24.14 16.53
CA SER A 794 -4.37 23.76 16.32
C SER A 794 -5.30 24.66 17.15
N LYS A 795 -6.52 24.87 16.65
CA LYS A 795 -7.51 25.77 17.26
C LYS A 795 -7.86 25.46 18.73
N ALA A 796 -7.59 24.25 19.23
CA ALA A 796 -7.75 23.89 20.65
C ALA A 796 -6.55 24.31 21.52
N GLU A 797 -5.34 24.22 20.97
CA GLU A 797 -4.10 24.66 21.61
C GLU A 797 -4.06 26.18 21.68
N THR A 798 -4.51 26.89 20.64
CA THR A 798 -4.61 28.37 20.62
C THR A 798 -5.38 28.91 21.84
N PHE A 799 -6.61 28.42 22.09
CA PHE A 799 -7.41 28.88 23.24
C PHE A 799 -6.81 28.45 24.59
N SER A 800 -6.05 27.36 24.61
CA SER A 800 -5.36 26.88 25.81
C SER A 800 -4.14 27.76 26.14
N ALA A 801 -3.37 28.16 25.13
CA ALA A 801 -2.26 29.09 25.24
C ALA A 801 -2.73 30.49 25.68
N ILE A 802 -3.84 31.00 25.11
CA ILE A 802 -4.47 32.26 25.54
C ILE A 802 -4.90 32.20 27.01
N GLY A 803 -5.47 31.08 27.45
CA GLY A 803 -5.85 30.87 28.85
C GLY A 803 -4.64 30.88 29.80
N ALA A 804 -3.53 30.26 29.39
CA ALA A 804 -2.27 30.23 30.14
C ALA A 804 -1.60 31.62 30.19
N LEU A 805 -1.53 32.33 29.05
CA LEU A 805 -0.93 33.66 28.95
C LEU A 805 -1.68 34.70 29.78
N TYR A 806 -3.02 34.60 29.88
CA TYR A 806 -3.80 35.40 30.81
C TYR A 806 -3.53 35.02 32.29
N GLU A 807 -3.43 33.72 32.60
CA GLU A 807 -3.11 33.24 33.96
C GLU A 807 -1.71 33.69 34.41
N GLU A 808 -0.72 33.69 33.52
CA GLU A 808 0.65 34.15 33.76
C GLU A 808 0.74 35.68 33.92
N SER A 809 0.20 36.44 32.97
CA SER A 809 0.27 37.91 32.99
C SER A 809 -0.53 38.56 34.13
N THR A 810 -1.60 37.91 34.62
CA THR A 810 -2.48 38.44 35.68
C THR A 810 -2.41 37.70 37.02
N GLY A 811 -1.71 36.55 37.08
CA GLY A 811 -1.72 35.65 38.23
C GLY A 811 -3.10 35.05 38.56
N THR A 812 -4.05 35.09 37.62
CA THR A 812 -5.46 34.75 37.83
C THR A 812 -5.93 33.76 36.77
N LYS A 813 -6.18 32.50 37.18
CA LYS A 813 -6.71 31.47 36.28
C LYS A 813 -8.09 31.87 35.72
N PRO A 814 -8.30 31.83 34.39
CA PRO A 814 -9.62 32.06 33.81
C PRO A 814 -10.56 30.86 34.01
N ASP A 815 -11.87 31.11 33.94
CA ASP A 815 -12.88 30.05 33.90
C ASP A 815 -12.81 29.29 32.56
N LYS A 816 -12.74 30.08 31.47
CA LYS A 816 -12.86 29.64 30.08
C LYS A 816 -12.29 30.68 29.11
N VAL A 817 -12.00 30.24 27.90
CA VAL A 817 -11.77 31.11 26.72
C VAL A 817 -12.84 30.79 25.68
N GLN A 818 -13.35 31.81 25.00
CA GLN A 818 -14.37 31.68 23.96
C GLN A 818 -14.07 32.66 22.80
N PHE A 819 -14.25 32.20 21.57
CA PHE A 819 -14.23 33.08 20.40
C PHE A 819 -15.52 33.90 20.30
N ASN A 820 -15.40 35.21 20.07
CA ASN A 820 -16.48 36.12 19.73
C ASN A 820 -16.39 36.42 18.22
N ALA A 821 -17.09 35.63 17.41
CA ALA A 821 -17.07 35.75 15.95
C ALA A 821 -17.65 37.07 15.42
N ALA A 822 -18.32 37.87 16.25
CA ALA A 822 -18.81 39.20 15.86
C ALA A 822 -17.76 40.32 16.02
N GLU A 823 -16.71 40.09 16.82
CA GLU A 823 -15.62 41.06 17.08
C GLU A 823 -14.23 40.50 16.66
N GLY A 824 -14.17 39.29 16.13
CA GLY A 824 -12.93 38.68 15.58
C GLY A 824 -11.90 38.30 16.62
N CYS A 825 -12.32 38.06 17.87
CA CYS A 825 -11.41 37.96 19.02
C CYS A 825 -11.69 36.76 19.93
N ALA A 826 -10.67 36.33 20.68
CA ALA A 826 -10.79 35.38 21.78
C ALA A 826 -10.98 36.14 23.10
N GLU A 827 -12.16 36.03 23.69
CA GLU A 827 -12.50 36.59 25.00
C GLU A 827 -12.13 35.61 26.12
N VAL A 828 -11.40 36.11 27.12
CA VAL A 828 -11.06 35.39 28.34
C VAL A 828 -12.02 35.77 29.47
N TYR A 829 -12.56 34.77 30.17
CA TYR A 829 -13.59 34.95 31.19
C TYR A 829 -13.09 34.64 32.61
N VAL A 830 -13.46 35.48 33.59
CA VAL A 830 -13.25 35.27 35.04
C VAL A 830 -14.53 35.67 35.79
N ASP A 831 -14.93 34.87 36.80
CA ASP A 831 -16.22 35.00 37.52
C ASP A 831 -17.43 35.12 36.54
N GLY A 832 -17.35 34.42 35.41
CA GLY A 832 -18.37 34.43 34.36
C GLY A 832 -18.51 35.74 33.58
N LYS A 833 -17.47 36.59 33.53
CA LYS A 833 -17.43 37.81 32.70
C LYS A 833 -16.18 37.85 31.83
N ALA A 834 -16.30 38.35 30.60
CA ALA A 834 -15.15 38.75 29.80
C ALA A 834 -14.33 39.81 30.56
N VAL A 835 -13.03 39.59 30.64
CA VAL A 835 -12.06 40.47 31.33
C VAL A 835 -10.89 40.89 30.45
N LYS A 836 -10.69 40.22 29.31
CA LYS A 836 -9.61 40.43 28.34
C LYS A 836 -10.03 39.88 26.98
N SER A 837 -9.57 40.49 25.89
CA SER A 837 -9.80 40.02 24.52
C SER A 837 -8.50 40.07 23.72
N TYR A 838 -8.21 39.00 22.98
CA TYR A 838 -7.06 38.90 22.06
C TYR A 838 -7.59 38.82 20.63
N TYR A 839 -7.05 39.63 19.72
CA TYR A 839 -7.58 39.79 18.36
C TYR A 839 -6.70 39.07 17.35
N PHE A 840 -7.29 38.60 16.25
CA PHE A 840 -6.58 37.90 15.18
C PHE A 840 -6.66 38.69 13.87
N GLU A 841 -5.56 38.72 13.12
CA GLU A 841 -5.50 39.26 11.77
C GLU A 841 -5.65 38.16 10.70
N ASN A 842 -5.85 38.56 9.44
CA ASN A 842 -6.20 37.63 8.35
C ASN A 842 -5.05 36.69 7.92
N ASP A 843 -3.82 36.97 8.36
CA ASP A 843 -2.64 36.12 8.21
C ASP A 843 -2.51 35.06 9.33
N GLY A 844 -3.41 35.10 10.33
CA GLY A 844 -3.39 34.25 11.51
C GLY A 844 -2.69 34.84 12.74
N THR A 845 -2.08 36.03 12.63
CA THR A 845 -1.35 36.70 13.72
C THR A 845 -2.30 37.12 14.85
N MET A 846 -1.96 36.78 16.09
CA MET A 846 -2.69 37.20 17.29
C MET A 846 -2.03 38.39 18.01
N TRP A 847 -2.81 39.38 18.47
CA TRP A 847 -2.31 40.51 19.26
C TRP A 847 -3.16 40.86 20.50
N ASP A 848 -2.50 41.49 21.47
CA ASP A 848 -3.07 42.01 22.73
C ASP A 848 -3.14 43.55 22.67
N PRO A 849 -4.34 44.17 22.79
CA PRO A 849 -4.49 45.63 22.67
C PRO A 849 -4.07 46.44 23.91
N ASP A 850 -3.74 45.82 25.04
CA ASP A 850 -3.24 46.52 26.24
C ASP A 850 -1.72 46.36 26.45
N ALA A 851 -1.00 45.68 25.56
CA ALA A 851 0.45 45.48 25.66
C ALA A 851 1.24 46.70 25.12
N GLU A 852 2.33 47.09 25.78
CA GLU A 852 3.18 48.21 25.32
C GLU A 852 4.12 47.82 24.14
N GLU A 853 4.34 46.52 23.91
CA GLU A 853 5.01 45.97 22.72
C GLU A 853 4.24 44.73 22.23
N SER A 854 4.16 44.54 20.91
CA SER A 854 3.37 43.48 20.27
C SER A 854 4.09 42.12 20.34
N VAL A 855 3.68 41.25 21.27
CA VAL A 855 4.22 39.89 21.38
C VAL A 855 3.46 38.95 20.44
N ILE A 856 4.13 38.51 19.37
CA ILE A 856 3.59 37.64 18.31
C ILE A 856 3.64 36.17 18.76
N TYR A 857 2.53 35.44 18.64
CA TYR A 857 2.44 34.02 19.00
C TYR A 857 1.65 33.19 17.98
N GLY A 858 2.37 32.71 16.95
CA GLY A 858 1.96 31.59 16.10
C GLY A 858 0.83 31.87 15.10
N ALA A 859 0.77 31.04 14.06
CA ALA A 859 -0.32 31.03 13.08
C ALA A 859 -1.40 30.03 13.49
N VAL A 860 -2.67 30.32 13.14
CA VAL A 860 -3.82 29.47 13.46
C VAL A 860 -4.52 29.02 12.20
N THR A 861 -4.38 27.74 11.83
CA THR A 861 -5.07 27.16 10.67
C THR A 861 -6.40 26.53 11.07
N GLY A 862 -7.49 26.97 10.43
CA GLY A 862 -8.83 26.36 10.57
C GLY A 862 -9.98 27.36 10.65
N ASP A 863 -11.06 27.08 9.92
CA ASP A 863 -12.24 27.95 9.75
C ASP A 863 -12.69 28.63 11.06
N THR A 864 -12.72 29.96 11.05
CA THR A 864 -13.04 30.81 12.20
C THR A 864 -14.52 30.82 12.55
N ASN A 865 -15.42 30.45 11.63
CA ASN A 865 -16.86 30.75 11.66
C ASN A 865 -17.74 29.84 12.58
N ALA A 866 -17.19 29.29 13.67
CA ALA A 866 -17.92 28.39 14.57
C ALA A 866 -17.70 28.69 16.06
N ASP A 867 -18.78 29.10 16.75
CA ASP A 867 -18.81 29.33 18.20
C ASP A 867 -18.51 28.05 19.01
N LYS A 868 -17.30 27.96 19.58
CA LYS A 868 -16.94 26.98 20.61
C LYS A 868 -16.39 27.67 21.86
N THR A 869 -16.53 26.99 22.99
CA THR A 869 -16.04 27.41 24.32
C THR A 869 -15.18 26.29 24.88
N ILE A 870 -14.01 26.61 25.45
CA ILE A 870 -13.12 25.64 26.11
C ILE A 870 -12.92 26.06 27.57
N ASN A 871 -13.00 25.10 28.50
CA ASN A 871 -12.81 25.33 29.94
C ASN A 871 -11.31 25.26 30.28
N ALA A 872 -10.83 26.12 31.16
CA ALA A 872 -9.39 26.24 31.46
C ALA A 872 -8.80 25.10 32.32
N SER A 873 -9.55 24.01 32.55
CA SER A 873 -9.13 22.84 33.31
C SER A 873 -8.45 21.75 32.48
N ASP A 874 -8.61 21.78 31.15
CA ASP A 874 -8.50 20.58 30.32
C ASP A 874 -7.23 20.55 29.44
N ALA A 875 -6.23 21.40 29.73
CA ALA A 875 -5.00 21.54 28.95
C ALA A 875 -3.72 21.58 29.81
N ALA A 876 -2.63 21.06 29.25
CA ALA A 876 -1.26 21.24 29.72
C ALA A 876 -0.44 21.88 28.60
N VAL A 877 0.43 22.84 28.93
CA VAL A 877 1.19 23.63 27.95
C VAL A 877 2.67 23.69 28.37
N ILE A 878 3.56 23.55 27.39
CA ILE A 878 5.00 23.79 27.54
C ILE A 878 5.27 25.24 27.11
N LEU A 879 5.84 26.05 27.99
CA LEU A 879 6.29 27.41 27.66
C LEU A 879 7.70 27.37 27.07
N ILE A 880 7.91 28.12 25.99
CA ILE A 880 9.22 28.43 25.41
C ILE A 880 9.40 29.95 25.50
N GLU A 881 10.34 30.40 26.33
CA GLU A 881 10.76 31.81 26.36
C GLU A 881 11.62 32.12 25.11
N ALA A 882 11.23 33.14 24.35
CA ALA A 882 12.11 33.85 23.42
C ALA A 882 12.50 35.20 24.04
N ALA A 883 13.69 35.73 23.71
CA ALA A 883 14.36 36.80 24.46
C ALA A 883 14.96 37.91 23.59
#